data_AF-A0A1V6FIC2-F1
#
_entry.id   AF-A0A1V6FIC2-F1
#
_cell.length_a   1.000
_cell.length_b   1.000
_cell.length_c   1.000
_cell.angle_alpha   90.00
_cell.angle_beta   90.00
_cell.angle_gamma   90.00
#
_symmetry.space_group_name_H-M   'P 1'
#
loop_
_entity.id
_entity.type
_entity.pdbx_description
1 polymer ?
#
loop_
_entity_poly.entity_id
_entity_poly.type
_entity_poly.pdbx_seq_one_letter_code
_entity_poly.pdbx_strand_id
1 'polypeptide(L)'
;MGIDTDLLKKAKEAILYNKLVGDVSFSDEEYENLVEYTRVYSLSYLHGIGSFLGGDESIHFIALVEIAKHWKRIDDDENDEKGFWQFVFKTLIGIDGYETRLYQSFTDIIKALGHAKKIFFVDHGKKFWATLMMHAFAPIRSIYAFLDLNYNIYRNDLDFNYTDSDKGICELATIRFCEILQSSVGDDKTISIGSNTYGVRIGLRNLALNSETQNEFITLMHRTLEIINKLFHKQKCEPKSYYEKIIFDWWQNKLAEVMSDRKTTGNKSMPAVSKQNISVKFMRENDKVFLIIPPIRLDEKETNVILSVYVGIDDKGKLSEELFTKIGELTITTKETHIDLDEILEGENRIILRVEISENGSIIFNKKIDKEFILFDDESELQSQIHKENNYFLYSLDISELNTPENIFAIGNNVYNICPKAGETLSGEDRKVFFIDKSSIGTNQTDLSFLGNLPYCEWCLDDIVCAVFSRSIGLLIPNDISLNGLVLFVDNNRMIIDGLPFTEGNNNKLFDITSQIPINEPVKIVVFSHLKDKSLLDNTIILFPKLDIGFSKPLYYGDDEKKITLTIGEESKELMWDNSQSEVIYPYNSGNLIISIPYLRWRINGKEWHNESYNYIQWYKPDFHSGSILEIDSPYDLGKVILIAIVAEKAESLDQNSSGKFDIGEFIHKQENVGEIFFLLKIPEKIPMGLFIVSTKEHFINIPIVYSNSKVFWKPEDTFTGDKSREFQITFKRTGEDMQSVKGLNCNDEEIEGLEEGLYKIKITSQDKNMFKKEIIVFYEGDFIVGRKEKFRFEKKQLQIISAGTELNMCENTEIYWKPLESQYFIDNLQFLEIDNEECYIGNLYALTYLNNKVYLNTMINEKNTYDKINPVRVLIVTNNTLELIAGHDKDDLNNYLGTLSYDVKRHSLSNINACAEKAKEYPCINYLKYKEIDYV
;
A
#
# COMPACT_ATOMS: atom_id res chain seq x y z
N MET A 1 11.27 28.07 37.08
CA MET A 1 10.78 27.04 36.14
C MET A 1 11.59 27.19 34.87
N GLY A 2 12.24 26.11 34.42
CA GLY A 2 12.95 26.09 33.14
C GLY A 2 11.99 25.69 32.03
N ILE A 3 12.12 26.33 30.86
CA ILE A 3 11.55 25.76 29.63
C ILE A 3 12.27 24.43 29.35
N ASP A 4 11.56 23.50 28.71
CA ASP A 4 12.17 22.25 28.24
C ASP A 4 13.43 22.55 27.41
N THR A 5 14.50 21.80 27.68
CA THR A 5 15.80 21.93 27.02
C THR A 5 15.71 21.68 25.52
N ASP A 6 14.82 20.79 25.09
CA ASP A 6 14.62 20.48 23.68
C ASP A 6 13.87 21.60 22.95
N LEU A 7 12.84 22.17 23.58
CA LEU A 7 12.12 23.34 23.07
C LEU A 7 13.03 24.58 22.99
N LEU A 8 13.89 24.81 23.98
CA LEU A 8 14.89 25.89 23.96
C LEU A 8 15.87 25.73 22.80
N LYS A 9 16.33 24.49 22.56
CA LYS A 9 17.23 24.18 21.44
C LYS A 9 16.53 24.44 20.11
N LYS A 10 15.31 23.93 19.92
CA LYS A 10 14.49 24.15 18.71
C LYS A 10 14.25 25.63 18.45
N ALA A 11 13.94 26.42 19.48
CA ALA A 11 13.76 27.86 19.38
C ALA A 11 15.04 28.59 18.91
N LYS A 12 16.21 28.18 19.43
CA LYS A 12 17.49 28.76 19.01
C LYS A 12 17.87 28.38 17.59
N GLU A 13 17.64 27.13 17.21
CA GLU A 13 17.84 26.64 15.85
C GLU A 13 16.92 27.35 14.85
N ALA A 14 15.67 27.66 15.24
CA ALA A 14 14.74 28.42 14.42
C ALA A 14 15.30 29.79 14.02
N ILE A 15 15.85 30.57 14.97
CA ILE A 15 16.49 31.87 14.68
C ILE A 15 17.80 31.72 13.90
N LEU A 16 18.58 30.67 14.18
CA LEU A 16 19.90 30.50 13.57
C LEU A 16 19.82 30.07 12.09
N TYR A 17 18.88 29.18 11.76
CA TYR A 17 18.84 28.53 10.45
C TYR A 17 17.71 29.00 9.54
N ASN A 18 16.69 29.69 10.06
CA ASN A 18 15.54 30.13 9.26
C ASN A 18 15.49 31.65 9.15
N LYS A 19 15.47 32.14 7.90
CA LYS A 19 15.33 33.56 7.60
C LYS A 19 13.96 34.10 8.05
N LEU A 20 12.90 33.32 7.84
CA LEU A 20 11.56 33.56 8.36
C LEU A 20 11.25 32.55 9.47
N VAL A 21 11.55 32.93 10.71
CA VAL A 21 11.40 32.09 11.91
C VAL A 21 10.04 31.37 12.02
N GLY A 22 8.93 31.99 11.58
CA GLY A 22 7.62 31.36 11.65
C GLY A 22 7.41 30.21 10.65
N ASP A 23 8.36 29.91 9.76
CA ASP A 23 8.29 28.71 8.91
C ASP A 23 8.51 27.41 9.70
N VAL A 24 9.12 27.50 10.88
CA VAL A 24 9.27 26.37 11.80
C VAL A 24 7.91 26.00 12.39
N SER A 25 7.58 24.70 12.34
CA SER A 25 6.37 24.15 12.93
C SER A 25 6.58 23.85 14.42
N PHE A 26 5.78 24.49 15.27
CA PHE A 26 5.63 24.14 16.68
C PHE A 26 4.31 23.39 16.87
N SER A 27 4.32 22.33 17.68
CA SER A 27 3.10 21.62 18.09
C SER A 27 2.25 22.50 19.01
N ASP A 28 0.99 22.14 19.22
CA ASP A 28 0.10 22.88 20.12
C ASP A 28 0.66 22.92 21.56
N GLU A 29 1.27 21.82 22.02
CA GLU A 29 1.94 21.75 23.32
C GLU A 29 3.19 22.65 23.38
N GLU A 30 4.03 22.64 22.34
CA GLU A 30 5.19 23.51 22.25
C GLU A 30 4.78 24.99 22.22
N TYR A 31 3.71 25.32 21.50
CA TYR A 31 3.12 26.66 21.47
C TYR A 31 2.65 27.11 22.86
N GLU A 32 1.88 26.27 23.56
CA GLU A 32 1.42 26.56 24.92
C GLU A 32 2.61 26.80 25.86
N ASN A 33 3.68 26.00 25.75
CA ASN A 33 4.90 26.17 26.54
C ASN A 33 5.65 27.47 26.23
N LEU A 34 5.74 27.88 24.96
CA LEU A 34 6.34 29.16 24.56
C LEU A 34 5.56 30.36 25.10
N VAL A 35 4.23 30.29 25.01
CA VAL A 35 3.31 31.31 25.53
C VAL A 35 3.40 31.38 27.05
N GLU A 36 3.37 30.25 27.74
CA GLU A 36 3.46 30.15 29.19
C GLU A 36 4.79 30.70 29.72
N TYR A 37 5.91 30.35 29.08
CA TYR A 37 7.22 30.89 29.42
C TYR A 37 7.22 32.42 29.32
N THR A 38 6.76 32.94 28.18
CA THR A 38 6.69 34.39 27.93
C THR A 38 5.75 35.08 28.92
N ARG A 39 4.62 34.45 29.27
CA ARG A 39 3.65 34.92 30.25
C ARG A 39 4.27 35.05 31.65
N VAL A 40 4.96 34.03 32.13
CA VAL A 40 5.56 34.04 33.48
C VAL A 40 6.53 35.20 33.66
N TYR A 41 7.41 35.43 32.68
CA TYR A 41 8.34 36.55 32.69
C TYR A 41 7.63 37.90 32.52
N SER A 42 6.59 37.96 31.69
CA SER A 42 5.79 39.17 31.50
C SER A 42 5.07 39.60 32.79
N LEU A 43 4.46 38.65 33.51
CA LEU A 43 3.81 38.91 34.80
C LEU A 43 4.83 39.30 35.88
N SER A 44 5.98 38.65 35.91
CA SER A 44 7.07 38.98 36.86
C SER A 44 7.57 40.41 36.65
N TYR A 45 7.78 40.79 35.39
CA TYR A 45 8.20 42.15 35.02
C TYR A 45 7.13 43.20 35.38
N LEU A 46 5.85 42.92 35.14
CA LEU A 46 4.75 43.81 35.53
C LEU A 46 4.62 43.97 37.06
N HIS A 47 4.89 42.93 37.84
CA HIS A 47 4.95 42.99 39.30
C HIS A 47 6.21 43.68 39.86
N GLY A 48 7.07 44.22 38.99
CA GLY A 48 8.27 44.95 39.39
C GLY A 48 9.46 44.06 39.77
N ILE A 49 9.43 42.77 39.41
CA ILE A 49 10.53 41.83 39.63
C ILE A 49 11.53 42.00 38.48
N GLY A 50 12.47 42.94 38.64
CA GLY A 50 13.54 43.24 37.66
C GLY A 50 13.34 44.57 36.92
N SER A 51 14.42 45.10 36.35
CA SER A 51 14.41 46.36 35.57
C SER A 51 14.20 46.16 34.06
N PHE A 52 14.17 44.91 33.59
CA PHE A 52 13.94 44.51 32.21
C PHE A 52 13.19 43.16 32.17
N LEU A 53 12.60 42.81 31.02
CA LEU A 53 11.95 41.52 30.83
C LEU A 53 13.00 40.40 30.87
N GLY A 54 12.99 39.59 31.93
CA GLY A 54 13.90 38.44 32.07
C GLY A 54 13.58 37.29 31.12
N GLY A 55 14.45 36.28 31.05
CA GLY A 55 14.29 35.12 30.17
C GLY A 55 15.13 35.21 28.88
N ASP A 56 15.00 34.22 27.99
CA ASP A 56 15.72 34.19 26.70
C ASP A 56 14.96 35.01 25.64
N GLU A 57 15.62 36.01 25.06
CA GLU A 57 15.08 36.91 24.02
C GLU A 57 14.52 36.16 22.81
N SER A 58 15.15 35.03 22.46
CA SER A 58 14.76 34.18 21.32
C SER A 58 13.37 33.57 21.52
N ILE A 59 13.11 33.11 22.75
CA ILE A 59 11.83 32.49 23.10
C ILE A 59 10.72 33.54 23.09
N HIS A 60 10.97 34.71 23.67
CA HIS A 60 10.00 35.80 23.67
C HIS A 60 9.63 36.22 22.25
N PHE A 61 10.62 36.33 21.34
CA PHE A 61 10.36 36.64 19.94
C PHE A 61 9.55 35.57 19.23
N ILE A 62 9.91 34.29 19.39
CA ILE A 62 9.20 33.17 18.77
C ILE A 62 7.76 33.09 19.29
N ALA A 63 7.54 33.25 20.59
CA ALA A 63 6.19 33.26 21.15
C ALA A 63 5.34 34.38 20.53
N LEU A 64 5.90 35.58 20.31
CA LEU A 64 5.19 36.67 19.62
C LEU A 64 4.86 36.33 18.17
N VAL A 65 5.77 35.65 17.44
CA VAL A 65 5.54 35.17 16.07
C VAL A 65 4.45 34.09 16.03
N GLU A 66 4.47 33.14 16.97
CA GLU A 66 3.43 32.11 17.06
C GLU A 66 2.05 32.68 17.44
N ILE A 67 2.01 33.66 18.35
CA ILE A 67 0.77 34.40 18.65
C ILE A 67 0.27 35.12 17.40
N ALA A 68 1.17 35.71 16.61
CA ALA A 68 0.84 36.37 15.35
C ALA A 68 0.21 35.43 14.32
N LYS A 69 0.63 34.15 14.23
CA LYS A 69 -0.02 33.14 13.38
C LYS A 69 -1.50 32.93 13.72
N HIS A 70 -1.87 33.13 14.98
CA HIS A 70 -3.24 32.96 15.49
C HIS A 70 -4.10 34.23 15.38
N TRP A 71 -3.55 35.33 14.86
CA TRP A 71 -4.28 36.58 14.70
C TRP A 71 -5.28 36.51 13.52
N LYS A 72 -6.57 36.39 13.85
CA LYS A 72 -7.68 36.23 12.90
C LYS A 72 -8.59 37.47 12.88
N ARG A 73 -8.10 38.65 12.50
CA ARG A 73 -9.00 39.81 12.32
C ARG A 73 -9.69 39.77 10.95
N ILE A 74 -11.00 40.00 10.96
CA ILE A 74 -11.91 39.82 9.81
C ILE A 74 -12.08 41.11 8.99
N ASP A 75 -11.72 42.28 9.52
CA ASP A 75 -11.98 43.58 8.87
C ASP A 75 -10.71 44.26 8.30
N ASP A 76 -10.90 44.96 7.17
CA ASP A 76 -9.93 45.49 6.20
C ASP A 76 -8.99 46.62 6.67
N ASP A 77 -8.91 46.92 7.97
CA ASP A 77 -8.09 48.03 8.42
C ASP A 77 -6.60 47.61 8.48
N GLU A 78 -5.82 48.00 7.46
CA GLU A 78 -4.37 47.74 7.35
C GLU A 78 -3.56 48.24 8.56
N ASN A 79 -4.21 48.98 9.47
CA ASN A 79 -3.57 49.77 10.50
C ASN A 79 -3.90 49.41 11.95
N ASP A 80 -4.52 48.25 12.23
CA ASP A 80 -4.80 47.81 13.61
C ASP A 80 -3.59 47.13 14.29
N GLU A 81 -2.53 47.92 14.50
CA GLU A 81 -1.36 47.53 15.30
C GLU A 81 -1.67 47.51 16.81
N LYS A 82 -2.33 48.58 17.30
CA LYS A 82 -3.19 48.47 18.50
C LYS A 82 -4.23 47.37 18.21
N GLY A 83 -4.99 46.75 19.09
CA GLY A 83 -5.81 45.61 18.64
C GLY A 83 -4.98 44.34 18.44
N PHE A 84 -4.00 44.26 17.53
CA PHE A 84 -3.03 43.14 17.55
C PHE A 84 -2.28 43.08 18.88
N TRP A 85 -1.67 44.18 19.31
CA TRP A 85 -0.97 44.19 20.61
C TRP A 85 -1.94 43.95 21.78
N GLN A 86 -3.20 44.37 21.66
CA GLN A 86 -4.21 44.03 22.68
C GLN A 86 -4.48 42.52 22.71
N PHE A 87 -4.51 41.87 21.56
CA PHE A 87 -4.62 40.42 21.46
C PHE A 87 -3.40 39.71 22.03
N VAL A 88 -2.19 40.20 21.76
CA VAL A 88 -0.97 39.67 22.39
C VAL A 88 -1.07 39.74 23.92
N PHE A 89 -1.48 40.88 24.49
CA PHE A 89 -1.61 41.01 25.94
C PHE A 89 -2.77 40.20 26.53
N LYS A 90 -3.88 40.09 25.81
CA LYS A 90 -4.98 39.20 26.20
C LYS A 90 -4.51 37.75 26.25
N THR A 91 -3.78 37.30 25.23
CA THR A 91 -3.26 35.91 25.14
C THR A 91 -2.20 35.64 26.20
N LEU A 92 -1.26 36.56 26.43
CA LEU A 92 -0.18 36.35 27.39
C LEU A 92 -0.63 36.50 28.84
N ILE A 93 -1.40 37.54 29.18
CA ILE A 93 -1.63 37.90 30.59
C ILE A 93 -3.11 38.10 30.94
N GLY A 94 -4.03 37.79 30.02
CA GLY A 94 -5.47 37.87 30.26
C GLY A 94 -6.02 39.30 30.39
N ILE A 95 -5.27 40.31 29.96
CA ILE A 95 -5.68 41.72 30.06
C ILE A 95 -6.38 42.16 28.77
N ASP A 96 -7.63 42.59 28.89
CA ASP A 96 -8.37 43.28 27.82
C ASP A 96 -7.94 44.77 27.78
N GLY A 97 -6.75 45.04 27.22
CA GLY A 97 -6.18 46.39 27.22
C GLY A 97 -4.81 46.48 26.54
N TYR A 98 -4.28 47.70 26.42
CA TYR A 98 -2.95 47.94 25.87
C TYR A 98 -1.97 48.23 27.00
N GLU A 99 -0.95 47.39 27.16
CA GLU A 99 0.03 47.52 28.24
C GLU A 99 1.36 48.11 27.75
N THR A 100 1.60 49.38 28.12
CA THR A 100 2.69 50.18 27.55
C THR A 100 4.07 49.67 27.96
N ARG A 101 4.23 49.18 29.20
CA ARG A 101 5.55 48.70 29.68
C ARG A 101 5.98 47.41 28.98
N LEU A 102 5.04 46.49 28.77
CA LEU A 102 5.32 45.25 28.03
C LEU A 102 5.53 45.50 26.54
N TYR A 103 4.73 46.39 25.93
CA TYR A 103 4.97 46.80 24.55
C TYR A 103 6.40 47.29 24.35
N GLN A 104 6.86 48.24 25.18
CA GLN A 104 8.23 48.77 25.10
C GLN A 104 9.27 47.63 25.19
N SER A 105 9.11 46.74 26.16
CA SER A 105 10.04 45.63 26.38
C SER A 105 10.10 44.66 25.19
N PHE A 106 8.95 44.26 24.64
CA PHE A 106 8.91 43.39 23.45
C PHE A 106 9.49 44.08 22.23
N THR A 107 9.21 45.37 22.02
CA THR A 107 9.81 46.10 20.90
C THR A 107 11.32 46.25 21.06
N ASP A 108 11.84 46.36 22.28
CA ASP A 108 13.28 46.44 22.53
C ASP A 108 13.99 45.11 22.23
N ILE A 109 13.36 43.97 22.56
CA ILE A 109 13.83 42.64 22.15
C ILE A 109 13.88 42.55 20.62
N ILE A 110 12.80 42.93 19.91
CA ILE A 110 12.76 42.89 18.45
C ILE A 110 13.84 43.81 17.85
N LYS A 111 14.02 45.03 18.37
CA LYS A 111 15.09 45.94 17.94
C LYS A 111 16.47 45.31 18.14
N ALA A 112 16.72 44.71 19.30
CA ALA A 112 18.01 44.11 19.64
C ALA A 112 18.36 42.95 18.69
N LEU A 113 17.40 42.05 18.44
CA LEU A 113 17.57 40.95 17.49
C LEU A 113 17.77 41.44 16.06
N GLY A 114 17.01 42.46 15.63
CA GLY A 114 17.13 43.07 14.31
C GLY A 114 18.47 43.77 14.08
N HIS A 115 18.93 44.60 15.03
CA HIS A 115 20.23 45.26 14.95
C HIS A 115 21.41 44.29 14.98
N ALA A 116 21.26 43.16 15.68
CA ALA A 116 22.22 42.07 15.67
C ALA A 116 22.17 41.23 14.37
N LYS A 117 21.30 41.56 13.41
CA LYS A 117 21.04 40.81 12.17
C LYS A 117 20.70 39.33 12.40
N LYS A 118 20.09 39.02 13.55
CA LYS A 118 19.63 37.67 13.87
C LYS A 118 18.28 37.33 13.24
N ILE A 119 17.50 38.36 12.90
CA ILE A 119 16.18 38.25 12.27
C ILE A 119 16.07 39.28 11.15
N PHE A 120 15.17 39.06 10.20
CA PHE A 120 14.77 40.13 9.29
C PHE A 120 13.96 41.18 10.06
N PHE A 121 14.34 42.44 9.86
CA PHE A 121 13.76 43.55 10.61
C PHE A 121 13.32 44.63 9.64
N VAL A 122 12.05 45.03 9.77
CA VAL A 122 11.53 46.20 9.06
C VAL A 122 12.01 47.43 9.82
N ASP A 123 12.67 48.38 9.17
CA ASP A 123 13.27 49.55 9.83
C ASP A 123 12.46 50.84 9.71
N HIS A 124 11.41 50.84 8.88
CA HIS A 124 10.52 51.98 8.59
C HIS A 124 9.05 51.67 8.90
N GLY A 125 8.22 52.72 8.95
CA GLY A 125 6.77 52.61 9.22
C GLY A 125 6.45 51.91 10.55
N LYS A 126 5.43 51.02 10.53
CA LYS A 126 5.00 50.19 11.68
C LYS A 126 5.92 48.98 11.89
N LYS A 127 7.21 49.24 12.07
CA LYS A 127 8.28 48.25 12.02
C LYS A 127 8.10 46.99 12.87
N PHE A 128 7.72 47.12 14.14
CA PHE A 128 7.60 45.96 15.04
C PHE A 128 6.44 45.05 14.63
N TRP A 129 5.29 45.66 14.34
CA TRP A 129 4.13 44.97 13.83
C TRP A 129 4.42 44.28 12.49
N ALA A 130 5.00 45.02 11.54
CA ALA A 130 5.35 44.51 10.23
C ALA A 130 6.37 43.35 10.31
N THR A 131 7.35 43.45 11.22
CA THR A 131 8.34 42.39 11.46
C THR A 131 7.66 41.11 11.95
N LEU A 132 6.77 41.17 12.94
CA LEU A 132 6.06 40.00 13.44
C LEU A 132 5.14 39.38 12.37
N MET A 133 4.42 40.20 11.60
CA MET A 133 3.57 39.74 10.50
C MET A 133 4.35 39.06 9.38
N MET A 134 5.49 39.64 8.99
CA MET A 134 6.38 39.07 7.99
C MET A 134 6.89 37.70 8.40
N HIS A 135 7.39 37.57 9.64
CA HIS A 135 7.89 36.29 10.15
C HIS A 135 6.81 35.23 10.32
N ALA A 136 5.57 35.63 10.63
CA ALA A 136 4.46 34.70 10.87
C ALA A 136 3.66 34.32 9.61
N PHE A 137 4.00 34.87 8.43
CA PHE A 137 3.14 34.82 7.23
C PHE A 137 1.70 35.29 7.50
N ALA A 138 1.55 36.23 8.44
CA ALA A 138 0.27 36.69 8.95
C ALA A 138 -0.12 38.07 8.39
N PRO A 139 -1.41 38.41 8.37
CA PRO A 139 -2.56 37.55 8.66
C PRO A 139 -2.78 36.49 7.57
N ILE A 140 -3.49 35.39 7.88
CA ILE A 140 -3.71 34.27 6.95
C ILE A 140 -4.31 34.70 5.60
N ARG A 141 -5.17 35.72 5.58
CA ARG A 141 -5.73 36.28 4.33
C ARG A 141 -4.67 36.93 3.44
N SER A 142 -3.64 37.54 4.04
CA SER A 142 -2.54 38.15 3.29
C SER A 142 -1.72 37.10 2.56
N ILE A 143 -1.40 35.99 3.24
CA ILE A 143 -0.66 34.91 2.59
C ILE A 143 -1.53 34.18 1.57
N TYR A 144 -2.83 34.01 1.80
CA TYR A 144 -3.74 33.45 0.78
C TYR A 144 -3.85 34.34 -0.46
N ALA A 145 -3.90 35.67 -0.32
CA ALA A 145 -3.86 36.58 -1.45
C ALA A 145 -2.54 36.45 -2.26
N PHE A 146 -1.42 36.24 -1.57
CA PHE A 146 -0.14 35.93 -2.21
C PHE A 146 -0.17 34.57 -2.94
N LEU A 147 -0.79 33.54 -2.36
CA LEU A 147 -0.94 32.24 -3.03
C LEU A 147 -1.86 32.32 -4.26
N ASP A 148 -2.97 33.07 -4.18
CA ASP A 148 -3.86 33.32 -5.31
C ASP A 148 -3.15 34.10 -6.43
N LEU A 149 -2.28 35.06 -6.09
CA LEU A 149 -1.40 35.74 -7.06
C LEU A 149 -0.50 34.73 -7.79
N ASN A 150 0.18 33.85 -7.06
CA ASN A 150 1.04 32.83 -7.66
C ASN A 150 0.25 31.82 -8.51
N TYR A 151 -0.96 31.43 -8.08
CA TYR A 151 -1.83 30.56 -8.87
C TYR A 151 -2.29 31.20 -10.17
N ASN A 152 -2.60 32.50 -10.17
CA ASN A 152 -2.95 33.22 -11.39
C ASN A 152 -1.78 33.26 -12.38
N ILE A 153 -0.56 33.49 -11.90
CA ILE A 153 0.65 33.38 -12.74
C ILE A 153 0.80 31.95 -13.26
N TYR A 154 0.62 30.95 -12.40
CA TYR A 154 0.68 29.54 -12.77
C TYR A 154 -0.31 29.17 -13.88
N ARG A 155 -1.52 29.71 -13.81
CA ARG A 155 -2.60 29.48 -14.78
C ARG A 155 -2.44 30.27 -16.08
N ASN A 156 -2.26 31.59 -15.98
CA ASN A 156 -2.36 32.51 -17.11
C ASN A 156 -1.05 32.60 -17.89
N ASP A 157 0.09 32.49 -17.21
CA ASP A 157 1.42 32.66 -17.80
C ASP A 157 2.14 31.33 -17.98
N LEU A 158 2.08 30.48 -16.96
CA LEU A 158 2.84 29.24 -16.95
C LEU A 158 2.10 28.05 -17.57
N ASP A 159 0.83 28.22 -17.92
CA ASP A 159 -0.04 27.19 -18.50
C ASP A 159 -0.06 25.89 -17.70
N PHE A 160 -0.18 26.03 -16.38
CA PHE A 160 -0.16 24.93 -15.42
C PHE A 160 1.10 24.08 -15.46
N ASN A 161 2.25 24.67 -15.81
CA ASN A 161 3.52 23.96 -15.76
C ASN A 161 4.66 24.88 -15.30
N TYR A 162 5.41 24.44 -14.29
CA TYR A 162 6.50 25.22 -13.70
C TYR A 162 7.76 24.38 -13.55
N THR A 163 8.89 24.90 -14.02
CA THR A 163 10.21 24.27 -13.96
C THR A 163 11.26 25.22 -13.41
N ASP A 164 12.44 24.71 -13.09
CA ASP A 164 13.59 25.55 -12.70
C ASP A 164 13.98 26.60 -13.75
N SER A 165 13.67 26.35 -15.02
CA SER A 165 13.92 27.32 -16.10
C SER A 165 13.01 28.56 -16.03
N ASP A 166 11.91 28.48 -15.28
CA ASP A 166 10.94 29.55 -15.08
C ASP A 166 11.28 30.44 -13.86
N LYS A 167 12.44 30.25 -13.21
CA LYS A 167 12.86 31.08 -12.05
C LYS A 167 12.87 32.58 -12.34
N GLY A 168 13.29 32.98 -13.55
CA GLY A 168 13.28 34.39 -13.97
C GLY A 168 11.88 35.03 -13.98
N ILE A 169 10.81 34.24 -14.10
CA ILE A 169 9.43 34.73 -14.03
C ILE A 169 9.10 35.21 -12.61
N CYS A 170 9.70 34.62 -11.57
CA CYS A 170 9.51 35.08 -10.19
C CYS A 170 10.12 36.48 -9.97
N GLU A 171 11.26 36.77 -10.62
CA GLU A 171 11.88 38.10 -10.59
C GLU A 171 10.99 39.12 -11.31
N LEU A 172 10.51 38.80 -12.52
CA LEU A 172 9.58 39.64 -13.28
C LEU A 172 8.27 39.90 -12.51
N ALA A 173 7.69 38.86 -11.90
CA ALA A 173 6.51 38.96 -11.06
C ALA A 173 6.75 39.88 -9.85
N THR A 174 7.93 39.78 -9.21
CA THR A 174 8.32 40.65 -8.08
C THR A 174 8.40 42.11 -8.51
N ILE A 175 9.05 42.38 -9.65
CA ILE A 175 9.19 43.74 -10.20
C ILE A 175 7.79 44.33 -10.43
N ARG A 176 6.90 43.60 -11.12
CA ARG A 176 5.52 44.04 -11.35
C ARG A 176 4.73 44.25 -10.06
N PHE A 177 4.89 43.35 -9.09
CA PHE A 177 4.28 43.48 -7.77
C PHE A 177 4.74 44.77 -7.06
N CYS A 178 6.04 45.06 -7.07
CA CYS A 178 6.60 46.29 -6.49
C CYS A 178 6.11 47.55 -7.23
N GLU A 179 6.07 47.54 -8.56
CA GLU A 179 5.55 48.65 -9.38
C GLU A 179 4.09 48.99 -9.01
N ILE A 180 3.24 47.97 -8.85
CA ILE A 180 1.84 48.15 -8.47
C ILE A 180 1.73 48.78 -7.08
N LEU A 181 2.51 48.30 -6.10
CA LEU A 181 2.51 48.83 -4.74
C LEU A 181 3.05 50.27 -4.64
N GLN A 182 3.94 50.67 -5.53
CA GLN A 182 4.52 52.02 -5.57
C GLN A 182 3.70 53.01 -6.39
N SER A 183 2.76 52.53 -7.23
CA SER A 183 1.89 53.40 -8.02
C SER A 183 0.83 54.08 -7.14
N SER A 184 0.79 55.41 -7.18
CA SER A 184 -0.27 56.19 -6.52
C SER A 184 -1.57 56.04 -7.30
N VAL A 185 -2.57 55.36 -6.70
CA VAL A 185 -3.98 55.19 -7.11
C VAL A 185 -4.40 56.02 -8.33
N GLY A 186 -4.80 55.36 -9.43
CA GLY A 186 -5.62 56.05 -10.44
C GLY A 186 -5.67 55.56 -11.88
N ASP A 187 -5.08 54.43 -12.28
CA ASP A 187 -5.34 53.88 -13.62
C ASP A 187 -6.02 52.51 -13.50
N ASP A 188 -7.24 52.43 -14.02
CA ASP A 188 -7.96 51.18 -14.31
C ASP A 188 -7.04 50.25 -15.10
N LYS A 189 -6.39 49.31 -14.41
CA LYS A 189 -5.66 48.22 -15.03
C LYS A 189 -6.37 46.92 -14.71
N THR A 190 -7.09 46.46 -15.72
CA THR A 190 -7.74 45.16 -15.90
C THR A 190 -6.73 43.99 -15.89
N ILE A 191 -5.89 43.89 -14.85
CA ILE A 191 -4.84 42.86 -14.70
C ILE A 191 -5.12 42.04 -13.43
N SER A 192 -5.09 40.71 -13.50
CA SER A 192 -5.41 39.83 -12.34
C SER A 192 -4.35 39.89 -11.23
N ILE A 193 -3.10 40.22 -11.58
CA ILE A 193 -2.03 40.54 -10.62
C ILE A 193 -2.46 41.73 -9.73
N GLY A 194 -3.15 42.73 -10.28
CA GLY A 194 -3.57 43.93 -9.55
C GLY A 194 -4.54 43.64 -8.40
N SER A 195 -5.59 42.84 -8.63
CA SER A 195 -6.63 42.58 -7.63
C SER A 195 -6.13 41.82 -6.41
N ASN A 196 -5.24 40.82 -6.60
CA ASN A 196 -4.68 40.04 -5.51
C ASN A 196 -3.53 40.79 -4.80
N THR A 197 -2.79 41.65 -5.51
CA THR A 197 -1.70 42.46 -4.93
C THR A 197 -2.20 43.37 -3.81
N TYR A 198 -3.40 43.97 -3.95
CA TYR A 198 -3.99 44.79 -2.88
C TYR A 198 -4.36 43.97 -1.63
N GLY A 199 -4.66 42.67 -1.78
CA GLY A 199 -4.95 41.76 -0.67
C GLY A 199 -3.73 41.38 0.18
N VAL A 200 -2.52 41.50 -0.38
CA VAL A 200 -1.26 41.27 0.34
C VAL A 200 -1.01 42.43 1.30
N ARG A 201 -0.79 42.14 2.59
CA ARG A 201 -0.69 43.12 3.69
C ARG A 201 0.75 43.39 4.12
N ILE A 202 0.87 44.27 5.12
CA ILE A 202 2.11 44.94 5.54
C ILE A 202 3.32 44.01 5.73
N GLY A 203 3.17 42.80 6.29
CA GLY A 203 4.28 41.87 6.48
C GLY A 203 4.94 41.43 5.17
N LEU A 204 4.16 40.84 4.27
CA LEU A 204 4.64 40.37 2.95
C LEU A 204 4.98 41.53 2.01
N ARG A 205 4.28 42.67 2.10
CA ARG A 205 4.64 43.88 1.33
C ARG A 205 6.06 44.35 1.68
N ASN A 206 6.40 44.40 2.97
CA ASN A 206 7.75 44.79 3.39
C ASN A 206 8.79 43.75 2.96
N LEU A 207 8.45 42.46 2.96
CA LEU A 207 9.33 41.41 2.45
C LEU A 207 9.73 41.67 0.98
N ALA A 208 8.78 42.10 0.14
CA ALA A 208 9.02 42.43 -1.27
C ALA A 208 9.72 43.77 -1.51
N LEU A 209 9.36 44.82 -0.75
CA LEU A 209 9.81 46.20 -1.01
C LEU A 209 11.19 46.52 -0.42
N ASN A 210 11.64 45.81 0.62
CA ASN A 210 12.96 46.03 1.22
C ASN A 210 14.04 45.26 0.45
N SER A 211 15.09 45.96 0.02
CA SER A 211 16.20 45.38 -0.74
C SER A 211 16.93 44.25 -0.02
N GLU A 212 16.98 44.27 1.32
CA GLU A 212 17.62 43.18 2.10
C GLU A 212 16.79 41.90 2.11
N THR A 213 15.47 41.98 1.89
CA THR A 213 14.54 40.84 1.98
C THR A 213 13.90 40.45 0.65
N GLN A 214 14.01 41.27 -0.40
CA GLN A 214 13.36 41.05 -1.69
C GLN A 214 13.72 39.69 -2.32
N ASN A 215 14.98 39.26 -2.19
CA ASN A 215 15.42 37.93 -2.64
C ASN A 215 14.66 36.80 -1.93
N GLU A 216 14.27 37.00 -0.67
CA GLU A 216 13.46 36.03 0.05
C GLU A 216 12.03 35.99 -0.48
N PHE A 217 11.46 37.13 -0.89
CA PHE A 217 10.15 37.17 -1.54
C PHE A 217 10.16 36.41 -2.89
N ILE A 218 11.21 36.58 -3.69
CA ILE A 218 11.41 35.81 -4.94
C ILE A 218 11.51 34.32 -4.63
N THR A 219 12.31 33.95 -3.62
CA THR A 219 12.47 32.56 -3.16
C THR A 219 11.13 31.97 -2.70
N LEU A 220 10.31 32.76 -2.02
CA LEU A 220 8.98 32.36 -1.56
C LEU A 220 8.03 32.09 -2.74
N MET A 221 8.04 32.93 -3.78
CA MET A 221 7.25 32.70 -5.00
C MET A 221 7.70 31.44 -5.74
N HIS A 222 9.00 31.26 -5.93
CA HIS A 222 9.55 30.06 -6.54
C HIS A 222 9.09 28.80 -5.80
N ARG A 223 9.28 28.76 -4.47
CA ARG A 223 8.84 27.66 -3.61
C ARG A 223 7.33 27.42 -3.71
N THR A 224 6.53 28.49 -3.79
CA THR A 224 5.06 28.40 -3.97
C THR A 224 4.71 27.70 -5.27
N LEU A 225 5.27 28.17 -6.39
CA LEU A 225 4.99 27.64 -7.72
C LEU A 225 5.42 26.17 -7.85
N GLU A 226 6.56 25.79 -7.26
CA GLU A 226 6.98 24.39 -7.21
C GLU A 226 5.97 23.49 -6.48
N ILE A 227 5.48 23.93 -5.31
CA ILE A 227 4.52 23.16 -4.52
C ILE A 227 3.18 23.09 -5.23
N ILE A 228 2.68 24.22 -5.78
CA ILE A 228 1.47 24.25 -6.60
C ILE A 228 1.60 23.30 -7.79
N ASN A 229 2.76 23.28 -8.46
CA ASN A 229 3.00 22.40 -9.59
C ASN A 229 2.94 20.91 -9.22
N LYS A 230 3.55 20.53 -8.08
CA LYS A 230 3.46 19.18 -7.52
C LYS A 230 2.01 18.80 -7.18
N LEU A 231 1.27 19.70 -6.53
CA LEU A 231 -0.13 19.49 -6.16
C LEU A 231 -1.06 19.38 -7.38
N PHE A 232 -0.84 20.21 -8.41
CA PHE A 232 -1.60 20.16 -9.67
C PHE A 232 -1.38 18.86 -10.44
N HIS A 233 -0.15 18.32 -10.44
CA HIS A 233 0.18 17.05 -11.10
C HIS A 233 -0.03 15.81 -10.20
N LYS A 234 -0.64 15.96 -9.02
CA LYS A 234 -0.87 14.88 -8.03
C LYS A 234 0.40 14.12 -7.64
N GLN A 235 1.55 14.79 -7.64
CA GLN A 235 2.79 14.21 -7.15
C GLN A 235 2.73 14.10 -5.63
N LYS A 236 3.38 13.08 -5.06
CA LYS A 236 3.49 12.94 -3.60
C LYS A 236 4.30 14.09 -3.03
N CYS A 237 3.70 14.87 -2.15
CA CYS A 237 4.34 15.95 -1.42
C CYS A 237 3.71 15.98 -0.02
N GLU A 238 4.53 16.03 1.02
CA GLU A 238 4.08 16.16 2.42
C GLU A 238 4.63 17.47 2.99
N PRO A 239 3.83 18.25 3.74
CA PRO A 239 4.26 19.53 4.27
C PRO A 239 5.29 19.33 5.39
N LYS A 240 6.51 19.84 5.19
CA LYS A 240 7.64 19.77 6.13
C LYS A 240 7.79 21.03 6.98
N SER A 241 7.01 22.06 6.71
CA SER A 241 7.11 23.38 7.34
C SER A 241 5.74 24.02 7.53
N TYR A 242 5.67 25.07 8.33
CA TYR A 242 4.43 25.82 8.55
C TYR A 242 3.95 26.48 7.26
N TYR A 243 4.87 27.04 6.47
CA TYR A 243 4.51 27.67 5.20
C TYR A 243 3.93 26.67 4.20
N GLU A 244 4.53 25.48 4.09
CA GLU A 244 3.97 24.41 3.26
C GLU A 244 2.58 24.00 3.74
N LYS A 245 2.37 23.86 5.05
CA LYS A 245 1.04 23.56 5.60
C LYS A 245 -0.02 24.60 5.18
N ILE A 246 0.32 25.90 5.19
CA ILE A 246 -0.55 26.96 4.68
C ILE A 246 -0.91 26.74 3.21
N ILE A 247 0.05 26.37 2.36
CA ILE A 247 -0.21 26.10 0.94
C ILE A 247 -1.16 24.93 0.78
N PHE A 248 -0.97 23.84 1.53
CA PHE A 248 -1.86 22.68 1.48
C PHE A 248 -3.28 23.04 1.94
N ASP A 249 -3.42 23.78 3.05
CA ASP A 249 -4.72 24.22 3.56
C ASP A 249 -5.43 25.15 2.56
N TRP A 250 -4.70 26.08 1.94
CA TRP A 250 -5.21 26.92 0.85
C TRP A 250 -5.63 26.08 -0.37
N TRP A 251 -4.79 25.11 -0.77
CA TRP A 251 -5.06 24.24 -1.92
C TRP A 251 -6.34 23.43 -1.75
N GLN A 252 -6.60 22.88 -0.55
CA GLN A 252 -7.85 22.17 -0.25
C GLN A 252 -9.08 23.06 -0.48
N ASN A 253 -9.01 24.33 -0.11
CA ASN A 253 -10.09 25.30 -0.35
C ASN A 253 -10.23 25.66 -1.84
N LYS A 254 -9.14 25.59 -2.61
CA LYS A 254 -9.08 25.92 -4.05
C LYS A 254 -9.49 24.76 -4.98
N LEU A 255 -9.62 23.54 -4.46
CA LEU A 255 -9.84 22.32 -5.27
C LEU A 255 -11.02 22.39 -6.26
N ALA A 256 -12.13 23.04 -5.88
CA ALA A 256 -13.30 23.16 -6.75
C ALA A 256 -12.99 23.97 -8.03
N GLU A 257 -12.23 25.05 -7.91
CA GLU A 257 -11.76 25.89 -9.01
C GLU A 257 -10.76 25.11 -9.89
N VAL A 258 -9.78 24.45 -9.26
CA VAL A 258 -8.76 23.61 -9.93
C VAL A 258 -9.40 22.47 -10.73
N MET A 259 -10.46 21.83 -10.21
CA MET A 259 -11.15 20.75 -10.92
C MET A 259 -11.87 21.23 -12.18
N SER A 260 -12.34 22.48 -12.20
CA SER A 260 -12.89 23.09 -13.41
C SER A 260 -11.79 23.34 -14.43
N ASP A 261 -10.67 23.95 -14.00
CA ASP A 261 -9.53 24.26 -14.86
C ASP A 261 -8.91 23.00 -15.48
N ARG A 262 -8.81 21.90 -14.72
CA ARG A 262 -8.34 20.59 -15.21
C ARG A 262 -9.21 19.99 -16.31
N LYS A 263 -10.52 20.23 -16.30
CA LYS A 263 -11.43 19.73 -17.35
C LYS A 263 -11.24 20.48 -18.67
N THR A 264 -10.82 21.74 -18.62
CA THR A 264 -10.54 22.56 -19.80
C THR A 264 -9.16 22.29 -20.40
N THR A 265 -8.16 21.91 -19.61
CA THR A 265 -6.78 21.62 -20.07
C THR A 265 -6.60 20.16 -20.50
N GLY A 266 -7.56 19.58 -21.21
CA GLY A 266 -7.74 18.13 -21.39
C GLY A 266 -6.60 17.30 -22.00
N ASN A 267 -5.43 17.88 -22.33
CA ASN A 267 -4.28 17.15 -22.87
C ASN A 267 -3.01 17.45 -22.06
N LYS A 268 -2.12 16.46 -21.93
CA LYS A 268 -0.76 16.59 -21.39
C LYS A 268 0.10 17.47 -22.33
N SER A 269 -0.08 18.79 -22.33
CA SER A 269 0.82 19.68 -23.07
C SER A 269 2.22 19.63 -22.45
N MET A 270 3.24 19.61 -23.29
CA MET A 270 4.63 19.72 -22.85
C MET A 270 4.86 21.05 -22.10
N PRO A 271 5.78 21.07 -21.11
CA PRO A 271 6.22 22.31 -20.49
C PRO A 271 6.80 23.25 -21.55
N ALA A 272 6.49 24.53 -21.41
CA ALA A 272 7.16 25.55 -22.18
C ALA A 272 8.65 25.62 -21.83
N VAL A 273 9.49 25.89 -22.83
CA VAL A 273 10.95 25.93 -22.70
C VAL A 273 11.51 27.30 -23.03
N SER A 274 12.63 27.66 -22.41
CA SER A 274 13.44 28.80 -22.84
C SER A 274 14.12 28.54 -24.18
N LYS A 275 14.52 29.58 -24.90
CA LYS A 275 15.23 29.51 -26.19
C LYS A 275 16.48 28.61 -26.17
N GLN A 276 17.20 28.56 -25.04
CA GLN A 276 18.42 27.73 -24.89
C GLN A 276 18.14 26.23 -24.72
N ASN A 277 16.90 25.88 -24.37
CA ASN A 277 16.49 24.52 -24.00
C ASN A 277 15.47 23.94 -25.00
N ILE A 278 15.39 24.51 -26.21
CA ILE A 278 14.53 23.98 -27.25
C ILE A 278 14.99 22.55 -27.59
N SER A 279 14.10 21.59 -27.41
CA SER A 279 14.32 20.20 -27.77
C SER A 279 13.09 19.65 -28.48
N VAL A 280 13.27 19.22 -29.72
CA VAL A 280 12.24 18.48 -30.44
C VAL A 280 12.21 17.04 -29.99
N LYS A 281 11.02 16.45 -29.90
CA LYS A 281 10.79 15.07 -29.45
C LYS A 281 9.87 14.34 -30.41
N PHE A 282 9.97 13.02 -30.42
CA PHE A 282 8.99 12.18 -31.09
C PHE A 282 7.97 11.66 -30.08
N MET A 283 6.70 11.65 -30.47
CA MET A 283 5.61 11.12 -29.67
C MET A 283 4.70 10.26 -30.53
N ARG A 284 4.31 9.10 -30.01
CA ARG A 284 3.32 8.25 -30.67
C ARG A 284 1.94 8.57 -30.10
N GLU A 285 0.97 8.81 -30.98
CA GLU A 285 -0.44 8.82 -30.62
C GLU A 285 -1.15 7.78 -31.48
N ASN A 286 -1.59 6.68 -30.85
CA ASN A 286 -2.21 5.54 -31.54
C ASN A 286 -1.34 4.98 -32.68
N ASP A 287 -1.84 4.99 -33.90
CA ASP A 287 -1.21 4.45 -35.12
C ASP A 287 -0.32 5.47 -35.85
N LYS A 288 -0.10 6.66 -35.25
CA LYS A 288 0.68 7.75 -35.84
C LYS A 288 1.83 8.19 -34.93
N VAL A 289 2.84 8.80 -35.54
CA VAL A 289 3.98 9.38 -34.83
C VAL A 289 4.16 10.82 -35.25
N PHE A 290 4.36 11.69 -34.27
CA PHE A 290 4.48 13.12 -34.45
C PHE A 290 5.86 13.60 -34.01
N LEU A 291 6.42 14.52 -34.78
CA LEU A 291 7.50 15.41 -34.35
C LEU A 291 6.86 16.56 -33.56
N ILE A 292 7.20 16.66 -32.28
CA ILE A 292 6.65 17.65 -31.35
C ILE A 292 7.63 18.81 -31.18
N ILE A 293 7.14 20.01 -31.46
CA ILE A 293 7.81 21.27 -31.12
C ILE A 293 7.23 21.76 -29.80
N PRO A 294 8.03 21.86 -28.72
CA PRO A 294 7.52 22.32 -27.44
C PRO A 294 7.08 23.78 -27.52
N PRO A 295 6.19 24.23 -26.62
CA PRO A 295 5.94 25.66 -26.42
C PRO A 295 7.25 26.39 -26.07
N ILE A 296 7.53 27.54 -26.67
CA ILE A 296 8.78 28.31 -26.49
C ILE A 296 8.45 29.65 -25.86
N ARG A 297 9.10 29.98 -24.74
CA ARG A 297 9.00 31.30 -24.09
C ARG A 297 9.72 32.36 -24.93
N LEU A 298 9.01 33.45 -25.21
CA LEU A 298 9.49 34.59 -26.01
C LEU A 298 9.73 35.81 -25.11
N ASP A 299 10.68 36.65 -25.53
CA ASP A 299 11.09 37.83 -24.74
C ASP A 299 10.23 39.06 -25.05
N GLU A 300 9.62 39.13 -26.24
CA GLU A 300 8.89 40.31 -26.73
C GLU A 300 7.44 40.02 -27.14
N LYS A 301 6.60 41.07 -27.13
CA LYS A 301 5.17 40.99 -27.45
C LYS A 301 4.84 40.83 -28.92
N GLU A 302 5.67 41.38 -29.78
CA GLU A 302 5.49 41.38 -31.23
C GLU A 302 6.63 40.59 -31.86
N THR A 303 6.55 39.28 -31.75
CA THR A 303 7.58 38.36 -32.21
C THR A 303 7.00 37.41 -33.24
N ASN A 304 7.56 37.41 -34.44
CA ASN A 304 7.25 36.41 -35.47
C ASN A 304 8.20 35.22 -35.27
N VAL A 305 7.64 34.03 -35.08
CA VAL A 305 8.41 32.80 -34.93
C VAL A 305 8.05 31.85 -36.07
N ILE A 306 9.04 31.49 -36.89
CA ILE A 306 8.86 30.61 -38.05
C ILE A 306 9.52 29.27 -37.76
N LEU A 307 8.75 28.20 -37.94
CA LEU A 307 9.21 26.82 -37.97
C LEU A 307 9.45 26.41 -39.43
N SER A 308 10.61 25.83 -39.72
CA SER A 308 10.93 25.24 -41.01
C SER A 308 11.46 23.82 -40.84
N VAL A 309 10.90 22.86 -41.61
CA VAL A 309 11.33 21.46 -41.62
C VAL A 309 11.80 21.09 -43.00
N TYR A 310 13.03 20.59 -43.07
CA TYR A 310 13.69 20.09 -44.27
C TYR A 310 13.88 18.58 -44.17
N VAL A 311 13.80 17.91 -45.32
CA VAL A 311 13.80 16.45 -45.40
C VAL A 311 14.83 15.94 -46.39
N GLY A 312 15.43 14.79 -46.08
CA GLY A 312 16.40 14.10 -46.92
C GLY A 312 17.79 14.72 -46.87
N ILE A 313 18.72 14.12 -47.62
CA ILE A 313 20.13 14.54 -47.63
C ILE A 313 20.33 15.92 -48.27
N ASP A 314 19.43 16.29 -49.20
CA ASP A 314 19.47 17.55 -49.94
C ASP A 314 18.79 18.73 -49.22
N ASP A 315 18.33 18.55 -47.96
CA ASP A 315 17.57 19.54 -47.20
C ASP A 315 16.39 20.12 -48.00
N LYS A 316 15.55 19.25 -48.58
CA LYS A 316 14.35 19.70 -49.32
C LYS A 316 13.35 20.28 -48.32
N GLY A 317 13.06 21.57 -48.43
CA GLY A 317 12.07 22.24 -47.59
C GLY A 317 10.67 21.65 -47.81
N LYS A 318 10.08 21.07 -46.76
CA LYS A 318 8.75 20.44 -46.79
C LYS A 318 7.70 21.26 -46.07
N LEU A 319 8.05 21.85 -44.93
CA LEU A 319 7.16 22.68 -44.12
C LEU A 319 7.81 24.01 -43.79
N SER A 320 7.03 25.09 -43.89
CA SER A 320 7.40 26.40 -43.34
C SER A 320 6.14 27.11 -42.87
N GLU A 321 6.01 27.32 -41.56
CA GLU A 321 4.81 27.92 -40.97
C GLU A 321 5.15 28.83 -39.78
N GLU A 322 4.26 29.78 -39.50
CA GLU A 322 4.35 30.65 -38.32
C GLU A 322 3.78 29.93 -37.10
N LEU A 323 4.55 29.89 -36.01
CA LEU A 323 4.10 29.33 -34.74
C LEU A 323 3.16 30.32 -34.03
N PHE A 324 1.91 29.92 -33.82
CA PHE A 324 0.95 30.72 -33.08
C PHE A 324 1.41 30.96 -31.64
N THR A 325 1.21 32.17 -31.12
CA THR A 325 1.56 32.54 -29.75
C THR A 325 0.34 32.65 -28.84
N LYS A 326 0.53 32.34 -27.56
CA LYS A 326 -0.37 32.58 -26.43
C LYS A 326 0.23 33.72 -25.60
N ILE A 327 -0.56 34.76 -25.38
CA ILE A 327 -0.15 35.95 -24.61
C ILE A 327 -0.69 35.82 -23.19
N GLY A 328 0.20 35.66 -22.22
CA GLY A 328 -0.08 35.75 -20.78
C GLY A 328 0.05 37.19 -20.26
N GLU A 329 -0.04 37.36 -18.93
CA GLU A 329 0.09 38.67 -18.28
C GLU A 329 1.55 39.12 -18.18
N LEU A 330 2.46 38.19 -17.93
CA LEU A 330 3.90 38.35 -17.78
C LEU A 330 4.70 37.76 -18.95
N THR A 331 4.19 36.70 -19.58
CA THR A 331 4.95 35.88 -20.55
C THR A 331 4.21 35.68 -21.85
N ILE A 332 4.94 35.32 -22.90
CA ILE A 332 4.40 34.98 -24.21
C ILE A 332 5.07 33.71 -24.66
N THR A 333 4.27 32.80 -25.19
CA THR A 333 4.72 31.45 -25.47
C THR A 333 4.16 30.99 -26.79
N THR A 334 4.96 30.36 -27.64
CA THR A 334 4.41 29.66 -28.80
C THR A 334 3.51 28.51 -28.34
N LYS A 335 2.53 28.13 -29.15
CA LYS A 335 1.77 26.90 -28.92
C LYS A 335 2.64 25.69 -29.25
N GLU A 336 2.34 24.57 -28.60
CA GLU A 336 2.86 23.28 -29.00
C GLU A 336 2.41 22.94 -30.42
N THR A 337 3.33 22.46 -31.24
CA THR A 337 3.05 22.07 -32.62
C THR A 337 3.36 20.59 -32.81
N HIS A 338 2.41 19.87 -33.40
CA HIS A 338 2.51 18.46 -33.71
C HIS A 338 2.57 18.31 -35.22
N ILE A 339 3.58 17.57 -35.70
CA ILE A 339 3.81 17.41 -37.12
C ILE A 339 3.85 15.91 -37.44
N ASP A 340 2.91 15.44 -38.27
CA ASP A 340 2.81 14.03 -38.64
C ASP A 340 4.05 13.61 -39.45
N LEU A 341 4.78 12.61 -38.95
CA LEU A 341 6.00 12.14 -39.60
C LEU A 341 5.73 11.49 -40.96
N ASP A 342 4.61 10.77 -41.10
CA ASP A 342 4.28 10.09 -42.34
C ASP A 342 4.00 11.09 -43.47
N GLU A 343 3.42 12.25 -43.14
CA GLU A 343 3.17 13.32 -44.11
C GLU A 343 4.47 14.01 -44.56
N ILE A 344 5.42 14.23 -43.63
CA ILE A 344 6.67 14.91 -43.95
C ILE A 344 7.66 14.01 -44.69
N LEU A 345 7.74 12.73 -44.31
CA LEU A 345 8.68 11.75 -44.86
C LEU A 345 8.12 10.98 -46.06
N GLU A 346 7.00 11.41 -46.63
CA GLU A 346 6.42 10.77 -47.82
C GLU A 346 7.45 10.71 -48.96
N GLY A 347 7.76 9.48 -49.38
CA GLY A 347 8.69 9.17 -50.47
C GLY A 347 10.16 8.98 -50.03
N GLU A 348 10.47 9.09 -48.74
CA GLU A 348 11.80 8.82 -48.19
C GLU A 348 11.89 7.37 -47.66
N ASN A 349 13.10 6.83 -47.58
CA ASN A 349 13.38 5.50 -47.03
C ASN A 349 14.08 5.53 -45.67
N ARG A 350 14.47 6.72 -45.18
CA ARG A 350 15.18 6.91 -43.92
C ARG A 350 14.74 8.21 -43.25
N ILE A 351 14.76 8.24 -41.92
CA ILE A 351 14.29 9.38 -41.12
C ILE A 351 15.41 10.43 -41.06
N ILE A 352 15.52 11.25 -42.10
CA ILE A 352 16.48 12.36 -42.19
C ILE A 352 15.72 13.68 -42.21
N LEU A 353 15.81 14.43 -41.12
CA LEU A 353 15.11 15.69 -40.91
C LEU A 353 16.08 16.78 -40.46
N ARG A 354 15.84 18.03 -40.86
CA ARG A 354 16.43 19.21 -40.23
C ARG A 354 15.32 20.15 -39.79
N VAL A 355 15.30 20.48 -38.50
CA VAL A 355 14.32 21.40 -37.90
C VAL A 355 15.02 22.71 -37.59
N GLU A 356 14.47 23.79 -38.11
CA GLU A 356 14.94 25.16 -37.88
C GLU A 356 13.80 26.00 -37.30
N ILE A 357 14.09 26.76 -36.25
CA ILE A 357 13.16 27.75 -35.68
C ILE A 357 13.87 29.09 -35.70
N SER A 358 13.22 30.10 -36.29
CA SER A 358 13.72 31.47 -36.34
C SER A 358 12.75 32.43 -35.66
N GLU A 359 13.31 33.43 -35.00
CA GLU A 359 12.61 34.51 -34.30
C GLU A 359 13.01 35.84 -34.94
N ASN A 360 12.04 36.56 -35.52
CA ASN A 360 12.28 37.82 -36.24
C ASN A 360 13.42 37.72 -37.28
N GLY A 361 13.56 36.55 -37.92
CA GLY A 361 14.60 36.25 -38.92
C GLY A 361 15.94 35.76 -38.35
N SER A 362 16.11 35.69 -37.03
CA SER A 362 17.30 35.11 -36.39
C SER A 362 17.05 33.66 -35.98
N ILE A 363 17.94 32.73 -36.36
CA ILE A 363 17.79 31.32 -36.01
C ILE A 363 18.05 31.13 -34.51
N ILE A 364 17.06 30.62 -33.79
CA ILE A 364 17.14 30.31 -32.36
C ILE A 364 17.31 28.80 -32.09
N PHE A 365 16.99 27.96 -33.07
CA PHE A 365 17.19 26.51 -33.00
C PHE A 365 17.47 25.93 -34.39
N ASN A 366 18.44 25.02 -34.49
CA ASN A 366 18.73 24.27 -35.70
C ASN A 366 19.28 22.89 -35.33
N LYS A 367 18.55 21.83 -35.69
CA LYS A 367 18.94 20.45 -35.38
C LYS A 367 18.67 19.52 -36.56
N LYS A 368 19.70 18.77 -36.95
CA LYS A 368 19.58 17.63 -37.87
C LYS A 368 19.33 16.34 -37.08
N ILE A 369 18.42 15.51 -37.57
CA ILE A 369 18.03 14.22 -37.03
C ILE A 369 18.23 13.20 -38.15
N ASP A 370 18.95 12.13 -37.83
CA ASP A 370 19.19 10.99 -38.70
C ASP A 370 18.95 9.72 -37.88
N LYS A 371 17.91 8.98 -38.22
CA LYS A 371 17.52 7.74 -37.54
C LYS A 371 17.05 6.69 -38.55
N GLU A 372 17.37 5.44 -38.27
CA GLU A 372 16.81 4.28 -38.99
C GLU A 372 15.41 3.96 -38.48
N PHE A 373 15.25 3.99 -37.16
CA PHE A 373 13.99 3.71 -36.49
C PHE A 373 13.86 4.47 -35.17
N ILE A 374 12.62 4.59 -34.70
CA ILE A 374 12.27 5.19 -33.42
C ILE A 374 11.49 4.16 -32.60
N LEU A 375 11.94 3.89 -31.38
CA LEU A 375 11.32 2.93 -30.48
C LEU A 375 10.55 3.69 -29.38
N PHE A 376 9.37 3.20 -29.00
CA PHE A 376 8.48 3.84 -28.02
C PHE A 376 8.05 2.84 -26.95
N ASP A 377 7.97 3.31 -25.71
CA ASP A 377 7.19 2.69 -24.64
C ASP A 377 5.90 3.51 -24.50
N ASP A 378 4.79 2.90 -24.92
CA ASP A 378 3.53 3.59 -25.12
C ASP A 378 3.65 4.85 -26.00
N GLU A 379 3.46 6.06 -25.46
CA GLU A 379 3.53 7.33 -26.21
C GLU A 379 4.98 7.87 -26.35
N SER A 380 5.90 7.44 -25.48
CA SER A 380 7.18 8.11 -25.26
C SER A 380 8.35 7.43 -25.98
N GLU A 381 9.17 8.22 -26.68
CA GLU A 381 10.37 7.72 -27.34
C GLU A 381 11.42 7.21 -26.34
N LEU A 382 11.96 6.02 -26.64
CA LEU A 382 13.04 5.38 -25.92
C LEU A 382 14.40 5.69 -26.58
N GLN A 383 15.30 6.28 -25.79
CA GLN A 383 16.67 6.57 -26.21
C GLN A 383 17.67 5.49 -25.77
N SER A 384 17.35 4.71 -24.73
CA SER A 384 18.23 3.65 -24.22
C SER A 384 18.39 2.51 -25.25
N GLN A 385 19.46 1.74 -25.09
CA GLN A 385 19.75 0.55 -25.89
C GLN A 385 19.39 -0.74 -25.15
N ILE A 386 19.08 -0.64 -23.85
CA ILE A 386 18.73 -1.79 -23.02
C ILE A 386 17.35 -1.54 -22.46
N HIS A 387 16.44 -2.45 -22.77
CA HIS A 387 15.04 -2.42 -22.34
C HIS A 387 14.62 -3.78 -21.79
N LYS A 388 13.57 -3.79 -20.98
CA LYS A 388 13.01 -5.04 -20.44
C LYS A 388 12.18 -5.73 -21.52
N GLU A 389 11.84 -6.99 -21.36
CA GLU A 389 10.73 -7.58 -22.11
C GLU A 389 9.40 -6.88 -21.75
N ASN A 390 8.81 -6.22 -22.74
CA ASN A 390 7.53 -5.53 -22.64
C ASN A 390 6.91 -5.37 -24.04
N ASN A 391 5.70 -4.82 -24.12
CA ASN A 391 5.11 -4.38 -25.37
C ASN A 391 5.66 -3.00 -25.76
N TYR A 392 6.30 -2.89 -26.93
CA TYR A 392 6.87 -1.64 -27.45
C TYR A 392 6.31 -1.31 -28.83
N PHE A 393 6.42 -0.04 -29.23
CA PHE A 393 6.05 0.40 -30.57
C PHE A 393 7.27 0.86 -31.34
N LEU A 394 7.37 0.47 -32.60
CA LEU A 394 8.48 0.75 -33.49
C LEU A 394 7.97 1.57 -34.68
N TYR A 395 8.61 2.69 -34.96
CA TYR A 395 8.44 3.47 -36.18
C TYR A 395 9.64 3.25 -37.11
N SER A 396 9.40 2.75 -38.32
CA SER A 396 10.41 2.58 -39.36
C SER A 396 9.80 2.80 -40.75
N LEU A 397 10.53 3.48 -41.65
CA LEU A 397 10.14 3.65 -43.05
C LEU A 397 10.44 2.40 -43.89
N ASP A 398 11.42 1.60 -43.47
CA ASP A 398 11.72 0.30 -44.06
C ASP A 398 11.98 -0.73 -42.95
N ILE A 399 10.97 -1.53 -42.64
CA ILE A 399 11.09 -2.59 -41.63
C ILE A 399 11.96 -3.75 -42.12
N SER A 400 12.13 -3.91 -43.44
CA SER A 400 12.83 -5.06 -44.02
C SER A 400 14.35 -4.97 -43.91
N GLU A 401 14.88 -3.76 -43.71
CA GLU A 401 16.30 -3.51 -43.42
C GLU A 401 16.65 -3.72 -41.93
N LEU A 402 15.66 -3.93 -41.06
CA LEU A 402 15.86 -4.14 -39.62
C LEU A 402 15.83 -5.62 -39.26
N ASN A 403 16.72 -6.02 -38.36
CA ASN A 403 16.59 -7.28 -37.62
C ASN A 403 15.67 -7.03 -36.42
N THR A 404 14.47 -7.61 -36.45
CA THR A 404 13.42 -7.36 -35.46
C THR A 404 13.18 -8.57 -34.54
N PRO A 405 12.55 -8.35 -33.36
CA PRO A 405 12.03 -9.44 -32.54
C PRO A 405 11.04 -10.33 -33.31
N GLU A 406 10.91 -11.60 -32.91
CA GLU A 406 10.05 -12.58 -33.60
C GLU A 406 8.57 -12.15 -33.64
N ASN A 407 8.11 -11.46 -32.59
CA ASN A 407 6.72 -11.10 -32.42
C ASN A 407 6.46 -9.63 -32.80
N ILE A 408 6.13 -9.40 -34.06
CA ILE A 408 5.89 -8.07 -34.64
C ILE A 408 4.58 -8.03 -35.44
N PHE A 409 3.81 -6.95 -35.28
CA PHE A 409 2.57 -6.70 -36.02
C PHE A 409 2.47 -5.24 -36.47
N ALA A 410 2.11 -4.99 -37.72
CA ALA A 410 1.82 -3.65 -38.20
C ALA A 410 0.51 -3.13 -37.58
N ILE A 411 0.53 -1.89 -37.07
CA ILE A 411 -0.65 -1.21 -36.51
C ILE A 411 -0.98 0.11 -37.21
N GLY A 412 -0.04 0.66 -37.96
CA GLY A 412 -0.18 1.86 -38.79
C GLY A 412 0.64 1.72 -40.07
N ASN A 413 0.84 2.82 -40.79
CA ASN A 413 1.57 2.80 -42.06
C ASN A 413 3.05 2.41 -41.87
N ASN A 414 3.72 3.12 -40.97
CA ASN A 414 5.12 2.90 -40.61
C ASN A 414 5.30 2.54 -39.12
N VAL A 415 4.19 2.18 -38.44
CA VAL A 415 4.17 1.85 -37.00
C VAL A 415 3.87 0.38 -36.79
N TYR A 416 4.69 -0.26 -35.98
CA TYR A 416 4.62 -1.68 -35.64
C TYR A 416 4.57 -1.85 -34.12
N ASN A 417 3.76 -2.78 -33.65
CA ASN A 417 3.82 -3.28 -32.28
C ASN A 417 4.81 -4.45 -32.22
N ILE A 418 5.73 -4.43 -31.26
CA ILE A 418 6.69 -5.51 -31.02
C ILE A 418 6.57 -6.01 -29.57
N CYS A 419 6.63 -7.33 -29.41
CA CYS A 419 6.60 -7.99 -28.11
C CYS A 419 7.89 -8.81 -27.91
N PRO A 420 9.05 -8.16 -27.72
CA PRO A 420 10.33 -8.83 -27.57
C PRO A 420 10.39 -9.66 -26.28
N LYS A 421 11.02 -10.83 -26.40
CA LYS A 421 11.39 -11.69 -25.27
C LYS A 421 12.82 -11.38 -24.80
N ALA A 422 13.15 -11.74 -23.57
CA ALA A 422 14.53 -11.65 -23.07
C ALA A 422 15.54 -12.35 -24.02
N GLY A 423 16.66 -11.67 -24.29
CA GLY A 423 17.72 -12.11 -25.20
C GLY A 423 17.52 -11.77 -26.68
N GLU A 424 16.35 -11.25 -27.07
CA GLU A 424 16.11 -10.73 -28.42
C GLU A 424 16.71 -9.34 -28.60
N THR A 425 16.92 -8.97 -29.86
CA THR A 425 17.47 -7.66 -30.22
C THR A 425 16.68 -7.03 -31.36
N LEU A 426 16.60 -5.71 -31.36
CA LEU A 426 16.20 -4.91 -32.51
C LEU A 426 17.42 -4.17 -33.04
N SER A 427 17.82 -4.37 -34.29
CA SER A 427 19.00 -3.71 -34.85
C SER A 427 18.84 -3.27 -36.31
N GLY A 428 19.28 -2.05 -36.61
CA GLY A 428 19.63 -1.57 -37.96
C GLY A 428 21.15 -1.46 -38.14
N GLU A 429 21.63 -0.69 -39.12
CA GLU A 429 23.07 -0.50 -39.38
C GLU A 429 23.73 0.34 -38.28
N ASP A 430 23.06 1.39 -37.81
CA ASP A 430 23.61 2.38 -36.87
C ASP A 430 23.16 2.19 -35.41
N ARG A 431 22.04 1.48 -35.19
CA ARG A 431 21.45 1.32 -33.85
C ARG A 431 21.06 -0.11 -33.54
N LYS A 432 21.48 -0.61 -32.37
CA LYS A 432 21.04 -1.89 -31.79
C LYS A 432 20.46 -1.72 -30.39
N VAL A 433 19.36 -2.42 -30.12
CA VAL A 433 18.62 -2.45 -28.85
C VAL A 433 18.53 -3.90 -28.37
N PHE A 434 18.84 -4.14 -27.10
CA PHE A 434 18.76 -5.42 -26.43
C PHE A 434 17.59 -5.46 -25.45
N PHE A 435 16.84 -6.55 -25.48
CA PHE A 435 15.76 -6.82 -24.54
C PHE A 435 16.22 -7.84 -23.50
N ILE A 436 16.10 -7.49 -22.22
CA ILE A 436 16.57 -8.30 -21.09
C ILE A 436 15.42 -8.63 -20.13
N ASP A 437 15.62 -9.65 -19.30
CA ASP A 437 14.64 -10.03 -18.28
C ASP A 437 14.46 -8.88 -17.25
N LYS A 438 13.23 -8.75 -16.74
CA LYS A 438 12.87 -7.73 -15.74
C LYS A 438 13.68 -7.82 -14.44
N SER A 439 14.18 -9.01 -14.11
CA SER A 439 14.96 -9.33 -12.91
C SER A 439 16.46 -9.08 -13.06
N SER A 440 16.99 -8.99 -14.29
CA SER A 440 18.42 -8.77 -14.55
C SER A 440 18.86 -7.31 -14.40
N ILE A 441 17.94 -6.37 -14.18
CA ILE A 441 18.27 -4.95 -13.95
C ILE A 441 18.46 -4.72 -12.46
N GLY A 442 19.65 -5.06 -11.97
CA GLY A 442 20.19 -4.49 -10.73
C GLY A 442 20.35 -2.98 -10.88
N THR A 443 20.18 -2.25 -9.78
CA THR A 443 19.98 -0.80 -9.71
C THR A 443 21.12 0.09 -10.20
N ASN A 444 22.19 -0.43 -10.81
CA ASN A 444 23.22 0.36 -11.48
C ASN A 444 23.87 -0.43 -12.63
N GLN A 445 23.56 -0.08 -13.87
CA GLN A 445 24.29 -0.52 -15.08
C GLN A 445 25.65 0.19 -15.21
N THR A 446 26.41 0.25 -14.11
CA THR A 446 27.70 0.94 -14.01
C THR A 446 28.88 -0.01 -14.07
N ASP A 447 28.64 -1.33 -14.13
CA ASP A 447 29.67 -2.35 -14.04
C ASP A 447 29.82 -3.14 -15.35
N LEU A 448 31.06 -3.52 -15.66
CA LEU A 448 31.41 -4.40 -16.77
C LEU A 448 30.72 -5.76 -16.59
N SER A 449 29.86 -6.17 -17.54
CA SER A 449 29.01 -7.36 -17.38
C SER A 449 28.53 -7.94 -18.73
N PHE A 450 28.05 -9.20 -18.70
CA PHE A 450 27.35 -9.79 -19.84
C PHE A 450 25.84 -9.56 -19.75
N LEU A 451 25.20 -9.42 -20.91
CA LEU A 451 23.76 -9.27 -21.08
C LEU A 451 23.20 -10.39 -21.95
N GLY A 452 21.98 -10.84 -21.63
CA GLY A 452 21.26 -11.84 -22.42
C GLY A 452 21.34 -13.28 -21.88
N ASN A 453 21.91 -13.48 -20.69
CA ASN A 453 21.85 -14.79 -20.02
C ASN A 453 20.41 -15.11 -19.59
N LEU A 454 20.08 -16.40 -19.59
CA LEU A 454 18.86 -16.89 -18.97
C LEU A 454 19.00 -16.71 -17.45
N PRO A 455 18.17 -15.88 -16.82
CA PRO A 455 18.24 -15.69 -15.38
C PRO A 455 17.86 -16.99 -14.67
N TYR A 456 18.44 -17.21 -13.49
CA TYR A 456 18.21 -18.40 -12.66
C TYR A 456 18.60 -19.74 -13.29
N CYS A 457 19.29 -19.75 -14.42
CA CYS A 457 19.70 -20.99 -15.09
C CYS A 457 21.22 -21.05 -15.23
N GLU A 458 21.79 -22.10 -14.65
CA GLU A 458 23.19 -22.46 -14.82
C GLU A 458 23.28 -23.83 -15.46
N TRP A 459 24.35 -24.08 -16.20
CA TRP A 459 24.66 -25.42 -16.70
C TRP A 459 25.91 -25.94 -15.99
N CYS A 460 25.80 -27.14 -15.43
CA CYS A 460 26.87 -27.77 -14.67
C CYS A 460 27.26 -29.13 -15.24
N LEU A 461 28.57 -29.35 -15.36
CA LEU A 461 29.17 -30.64 -15.66
C LEU A 461 30.45 -30.81 -14.83
N ASP A 462 30.47 -31.80 -13.94
CA ASP A 462 31.52 -32.00 -12.96
C ASP A 462 31.80 -30.72 -12.13
N ASP A 463 33.00 -30.15 -12.24
CA ASP A 463 33.40 -28.91 -11.55
C ASP A 463 33.18 -27.64 -12.40
N ILE A 464 32.64 -27.76 -13.62
CA ILE A 464 32.40 -26.63 -14.53
C ILE A 464 30.98 -26.10 -14.34
N VAL A 465 30.86 -24.83 -13.99
CA VAL A 465 29.59 -24.08 -13.90
C VAL A 465 29.58 -22.99 -14.95
N CYS A 466 28.55 -22.97 -15.79
CA CYS A 466 28.41 -22.01 -16.89
C CYS A 466 27.14 -21.18 -16.73
N ALA A 467 27.26 -19.86 -16.94
CA ALA A 467 26.08 -19.03 -17.21
C ALA A 467 25.51 -19.39 -18.59
N VAL A 468 24.19 -19.57 -18.68
CA VAL A 468 23.51 -20.05 -19.88
C VAL A 468 22.96 -18.89 -20.70
N PHE A 469 23.23 -18.87 -22.00
CA PHE A 469 22.66 -17.94 -22.97
C PHE A 469 21.87 -18.70 -24.02
N SER A 470 20.76 -18.15 -24.51
CA SER A 470 19.92 -18.82 -25.51
C SER A 470 19.86 -18.14 -26.87
N ARG A 471 20.27 -16.87 -26.95
CA ARG A 471 20.15 -16.02 -28.13
C ARG A 471 21.39 -15.17 -28.30
N SER A 472 21.33 -13.90 -27.90
CA SER A 472 22.42 -12.93 -28.08
C SER A 472 23.22 -12.73 -26.80
N ILE A 473 24.52 -12.49 -26.94
CA ILE A 473 25.46 -12.25 -25.85
C ILE A 473 25.99 -10.82 -26.01
N GLY A 474 25.49 -9.92 -25.18
CA GLY A 474 26.00 -8.56 -25.08
C GLY A 474 27.12 -8.45 -24.06
N LEU A 475 28.21 -7.75 -24.38
CA LEU A 475 29.23 -7.32 -23.42
C LEU A 475 29.06 -5.82 -23.18
N LEU A 476 28.67 -5.46 -21.96
CA LEU A 476 28.45 -4.08 -21.54
C LEU A 476 29.73 -3.53 -20.89
N ILE A 477 30.31 -2.47 -21.47
CA ILE A 477 31.49 -1.78 -20.95
C ILE A 477 31.11 -0.35 -20.54
N PRO A 478 31.21 0.03 -19.26
CA PRO A 478 30.99 1.40 -18.80
C PRO A 478 31.87 2.45 -19.52
N ASN A 479 31.34 3.64 -19.79
CA ASN A 479 32.02 4.70 -20.54
C ASN A 479 33.28 5.25 -19.85
N ASP A 480 33.38 5.11 -18.53
CA ASP A 480 34.56 5.48 -17.73
C ASP A 480 35.73 4.49 -17.90
N ILE A 481 35.48 3.30 -18.46
CA ILE A 481 36.52 2.34 -18.82
C ILE A 481 37.03 2.63 -20.24
N SER A 482 38.31 3.00 -20.34
CA SER A 482 38.97 3.16 -21.64
C SER A 482 39.08 1.82 -22.35
N LEU A 483 38.69 1.79 -23.65
CA LEU A 483 38.86 0.62 -24.51
C LEU A 483 40.34 0.35 -24.85
N ASN A 484 41.19 1.36 -24.74
CA ASN A 484 42.60 1.23 -25.06
C ASN A 484 43.28 0.23 -24.12
N GLY A 485 43.93 -0.79 -24.69
CA GLY A 485 44.59 -1.86 -23.94
C GLY A 485 43.63 -2.88 -23.31
N LEU A 486 42.32 -2.85 -23.63
CA LEU A 486 41.40 -3.93 -23.29
C LEU A 486 41.43 -5.04 -24.34
N VAL A 487 41.44 -6.27 -23.86
CA VAL A 487 41.48 -7.48 -24.68
C VAL A 487 40.43 -8.46 -24.16
N LEU A 488 39.64 -9.01 -25.08
CA LEU A 488 38.72 -10.10 -24.83
C LEU A 488 39.43 -11.41 -25.17
N PHE A 489 39.48 -12.33 -24.22
CA PHE A 489 39.88 -13.71 -24.43
C PHE A 489 38.64 -14.59 -24.43
N VAL A 490 38.48 -15.39 -25.48
CA VAL A 490 37.48 -16.45 -25.60
C VAL A 490 38.29 -17.75 -25.64
N ASP A 491 38.40 -18.42 -24.49
CA ASP A 491 39.42 -19.42 -24.19
C ASP A 491 40.84 -18.93 -24.58
N ASN A 492 41.42 -19.53 -25.62
CA ASN A 492 42.75 -19.20 -26.13
C ASN A 492 42.74 -18.15 -27.24
N ASN A 493 41.55 -17.74 -27.72
CA ASN A 493 41.41 -16.77 -28.80
C ASN A 493 41.44 -15.35 -28.25
N ARG A 494 42.40 -14.55 -28.73
CA ARG A 494 42.62 -13.17 -28.30
C ARG A 494 42.00 -12.18 -29.28
N MET A 495 41.18 -11.26 -28.78
CA MET A 495 40.52 -10.21 -29.57
C MET A 495 40.73 -8.83 -28.94
N ILE A 496 41.10 -7.83 -29.75
CA ILE A 496 41.22 -6.45 -29.29
C ILE A 496 39.84 -5.81 -29.31
N ILE A 497 39.35 -5.35 -28.15
CA ILE A 497 37.98 -4.83 -28.02
C ILE A 497 37.79 -3.53 -28.81
N ASP A 498 38.81 -2.67 -28.85
CA ASP A 498 38.81 -1.41 -29.59
C ASP A 498 38.59 -1.58 -31.11
N GLY A 499 38.78 -2.80 -31.64
CA GLY A 499 38.54 -3.13 -33.05
C GLY A 499 37.17 -3.76 -33.32
N LEU A 500 36.32 -3.95 -32.30
CA LEU A 500 35.00 -4.54 -32.45
C LEU A 500 33.93 -3.47 -32.65
N PRO A 501 32.91 -3.70 -33.50
CA PRO A 501 31.79 -2.80 -33.61
C PRO A 501 31.04 -2.75 -32.27
N PHE A 502 30.67 -1.55 -31.84
CA PHE A 502 29.87 -1.34 -30.64
C PHE A 502 28.84 -0.25 -30.87
N THR A 503 27.79 -0.28 -30.08
CA THR A 503 26.80 0.81 -30.01
C THR A 503 27.07 1.63 -28.75
N GLU A 504 27.11 2.96 -28.88
CA GLU A 504 27.41 3.87 -27.77
C GLU A 504 26.12 4.31 -27.07
N GLY A 505 25.96 3.93 -25.80
CA GLY A 505 24.85 4.34 -24.93
C GLY A 505 25.23 5.52 -24.03
N ASN A 506 24.26 6.02 -23.25
CA ASN A 506 24.45 7.20 -22.39
C ASN A 506 25.67 7.09 -21.45
N ASN A 507 25.84 5.92 -20.81
CA ASN A 507 26.91 5.67 -19.84
C ASN A 507 27.73 4.41 -20.13
N ASN A 508 27.52 3.75 -21.27
CA ASN A 508 28.13 2.47 -21.59
C ASN A 508 28.32 2.28 -23.10
N LYS A 509 29.14 1.29 -23.46
CA LYS A 509 29.37 0.78 -24.81
C LYS A 509 28.97 -0.68 -24.83
N LEU A 510 28.16 -1.05 -25.80
CA LEU A 510 27.61 -2.39 -25.91
C LEU A 510 28.19 -3.11 -27.13
N PHE A 511 28.87 -4.22 -26.87
CA PHE A 511 29.46 -5.08 -27.90
C PHE A 511 28.63 -6.35 -28.04
N ASP A 512 28.30 -6.74 -29.27
CA ASP A 512 27.73 -8.06 -29.54
C ASP A 512 28.87 -9.05 -29.79
N ILE A 513 28.99 -10.04 -28.91
CA ILE A 513 30.03 -11.07 -29.01
C ILE A 513 29.46 -12.46 -29.37
N THR A 514 28.18 -12.53 -29.75
CA THR A 514 27.47 -13.80 -29.97
C THR A 514 28.18 -14.68 -31.01
N SER A 515 28.57 -14.08 -32.13
CA SER A 515 29.21 -14.80 -33.25
C SER A 515 30.60 -15.37 -32.93
N GLN A 516 31.20 -14.92 -31.83
CA GLN A 516 32.53 -15.33 -31.37
C GLN A 516 32.46 -16.54 -30.43
N ILE A 517 31.26 -16.90 -29.95
CA ILE A 517 31.07 -17.96 -28.97
C ILE A 517 30.58 -19.24 -29.67
N PRO A 518 31.28 -20.39 -29.52
CA PRO A 518 30.81 -21.66 -30.03
C PRO A 518 29.51 -22.09 -29.36
N ILE A 519 28.64 -22.73 -30.15
CA ILE A 519 27.35 -23.24 -29.71
C ILE A 519 27.53 -24.59 -28.99
N ASN A 520 26.77 -24.81 -27.92
CA ASN A 520 26.74 -26.06 -27.14
C ASN A 520 28.07 -26.47 -26.49
N GLU A 521 29.02 -25.55 -26.36
CA GLU A 521 30.33 -25.78 -25.74
C GLU A 521 30.56 -24.78 -24.60
N PRO A 522 31.07 -25.21 -23.43
CA PRO A 522 31.43 -24.29 -22.36
C PRO A 522 32.72 -23.55 -22.71
N VAL A 523 32.72 -22.23 -22.52
CA VAL A 523 33.79 -21.34 -22.97
C VAL A 523 34.15 -20.38 -21.84
N LYS A 524 35.45 -20.24 -21.55
CA LYS A 524 35.94 -19.26 -20.60
C LYS A 524 36.13 -17.92 -21.28
N ILE A 525 35.47 -16.87 -20.77
CA ILE A 525 35.61 -15.51 -21.29
C ILE A 525 36.29 -14.61 -20.25
N VAL A 526 37.37 -13.95 -20.67
CA VAL A 526 38.12 -13.03 -19.83
C VAL A 526 38.26 -11.67 -20.53
N VAL A 527 37.83 -10.60 -19.86
CA VAL A 527 38.15 -9.22 -20.27
C VAL A 527 39.36 -8.76 -19.47
N PHE A 528 40.50 -8.61 -20.11
CA PHE A 528 41.76 -8.23 -19.48
C PHE A 528 42.14 -6.78 -19.82
N SER A 529 42.59 -6.03 -18.82
CA SER A 529 43.14 -4.68 -19.00
C SER A 529 44.66 -4.71 -18.90
N HIS A 530 45.36 -4.50 -20.02
CA HIS A 530 46.82 -4.38 -20.03
C HIS A 530 47.32 -3.10 -19.33
N LEU A 531 46.50 -2.05 -19.28
CA LEU A 531 46.85 -0.81 -18.57
C LEU A 531 46.80 -0.99 -17.05
N LYS A 532 45.84 -1.78 -16.55
CA LYS A 532 45.66 -2.06 -15.11
C LYS A 532 46.32 -3.37 -14.67
N ASP A 533 46.89 -4.12 -15.61
CA ASP A 533 47.46 -5.46 -15.46
C ASP A 533 46.58 -6.42 -14.64
N LYS A 534 45.28 -6.48 -14.97
CA LYS A 534 44.32 -7.34 -14.28
C LYS A 534 43.14 -7.77 -15.15
N SER A 535 42.55 -8.90 -14.81
CA SER A 535 41.22 -9.28 -15.30
C SER A 535 40.16 -8.36 -14.70
N LEU A 536 39.26 -7.86 -15.55
CA LEU A 536 38.11 -7.05 -15.18
C LEU A 536 36.81 -7.88 -15.15
N LEU A 537 36.75 -8.96 -15.94
CA LEU A 537 35.64 -9.91 -16.00
C LEU A 537 36.22 -11.28 -16.33
N ASP A 538 35.80 -12.32 -15.60
CA ASP A 538 36.24 -13.70 -15.79
C ASP A 538 35.06 -14.64 -15.48
N ASN A 539 34.37 -15.11 -16.52
CA ASN A 539 33.22 -15.99 -16.39
C ASN A 539 33.32 -17.15 -17.41
N THR A 540 32.78 -18.30 -17.04
CA THR A 540 32.52 -19.38 -17.99
C THR A 540 31.07 -19.33 -18.44
N ILE A 541 30.83 -19.40 -19.75
CA ILE A 541 29.49 -19.31 -20.34
C ILE A 541 29.24 -20.45 -21.32
N ILE A 542 27.97 -20.69 -21.63
CA ILE A 542 27.54 -21.63 -22.67
C ILE A 542 26.36 -21.07 -23.45
N LEU A 543 26.37 -21.23 -24.78
CA LEU A 543 25.29 -20.81 -25.67
C LEU A 543 24.47 -22.02 -26.11
N PHE A 544 23.20 -22.08 -25.71
CA PHE A 544 22.21 -23.07 -26.09
C PHE A 544 21.09 -22.43 -26.93
N PRO A 545 21.24 -22.37 -28.27
CA PRO A 545 20.24 -21.76 -29.14
C PRO A 545 18.86 -22.40 -28.97
N LYS A 546 17.82 -21.57 -28.97
CA LYS A 546 16.41 -21.99 -28.85
C LYS A 546 16.06 -22.70 -27.54
N LEU A 547 16.83 -22.47 -26.48
CA LEU A 547 16.45 -22.80 -25.12
C LEU A 547 15.58 -21.68 -24.53
N ASP A 548 14.41 -22.01 -24.03
CA ASP A 548 13.50 -21.09 -23.33
C ASP A 548 12.99 -21.73 -22.03
N ILE A 549 12.90 -20.93 -20.96
CA ILE A 549 12.46 -21.39 -19.64
C ILE A 549 11.35 -20.45 -19.17
N GLY A 550 10.14 -20.99 -19.06
CA GLY A 550 8.97 -20.26 -18.59
C GLY A 550 8.52 -20.75 -17.22
N PHE A 551 8.45 -19.85 -16.24
CA PHE A 551 7.79 -20.13 -14.96
C PHE A 551 6.28 -19.85 -15.06
N SER A 552 5.45 -20.69 -14.43
CA SER A 552 3.99 -20.46 -14.33
C SER A 552 3.63 -19.15 -13.62
N LYS A 553 4.50 -18.69 -12.72
CA LYS A 553 4.37 -17.42 -11.99
C LYS A 553 5.73 -16.72 -11.91
N PRO A 554 5.75 -15.38 -11.90
CA PRO A 554 7.00 -14.63 -11.74
C PRO A 554 7.61 -14.78 -10.34
N LEU A 555 6.81 -15.11 -9.32
CA LEU A 555 7.23 -15.30 -7.92
C LEU A 555 6.36 -16.34 -7.27
N TYR A 556 6.98 -17.20 -6.47
CA TYR A 556 6.31 -18.28 -5.75
C TYR A 556 6.31 -18.02 -4.25
N TYR A 557 5.17 -18.25 -3.61
CA TYR A 557 4.99 -18.26 -2.16
C TYR A 557 3.85 -19.21 -1.75
N GLY A 558 4.06 -20.05 -0.73
CA GLY A 558 3.05 -20.96 -0.21
C GLY A 558 2.58 -22.02 -1.21
N ASP A 559 1.26 -22.12 -1.39
CA ASP A 559 0.59 -23.16 -2.19
C ASP A 559 0.41 -22.78 -3.67
N ASP A 560 1.26 -21.90 -4.18
CA ASP A 560 1.25 -21.53 -5.61
C ASP A 560 1.39 -22.75 -6.53
N GLU A 561 0.79 -22.68 -7.72
CA GLU A 561 0.93 -23.70 -8.76
C GLU A 561 2.37 -23.73 -9.31
N LYS A 562 3.14 -24.74 -8.92
CA LYS A 562 4.59 -24.89 -9.15
C LYS A 562 4.88 -25.65 -10.43
N LYS A 563 5.01 -24.90 -11.53
CA LYS A 563 5.27 -25.45 -12.86
C LYS A 563 6.26 -24.61 -13.65
N ILE A 564 7.20 -25.29 -14.31
CA ILE A 564 8.20 -24.72 -15.23
C ILE A 564 8.01 -25.42 -16.55
N THR A 565 7.99 -24.64 -17.62
CA THR A 565 7.97 -25.10 -19.00
C THR A 565 9.35 -24.87 -19.59
N LEU A 566 10.04 -25.97 -19.89
CA LEU A 566 11.32 -25.97 -20.59
C LEU A 566 11.06 -26.22 -22.07
N THR A 567 11.47 -25.30 -22.95
CA THR A 567 11.34 -25.45 -24.40
C THR A 567 12.73 -25.50 -25.02
N ILE A 568 12.99 -26.54 -25.81
CA ILE A 568 14.25 -26.76 -26.51
C ILE A 568 13.92 -26.98 -27.98
N GLY A 569 14.14 -25.95 -28.81
CA GLY A 569 13.72 -26.00 -30.21
C GLY A 569 12.20 -26.07 -30.34
N GLU A 570 11.68 -27.17 -30.88
CA GLU A 570 10.23 -27.40 -31.04
C GLU A 570 9.63 -28.26 -29.91
N GLU A 571 10.48 -28.87 -29.08
CA GLU A 571 10.03 -29.72 -27.98
C GLU A 571 9.80 -28.88 -26.73
N SER A 572 8.68 -29.13 -26.03
CA SER A 572 8.35 -28.50 -24.76
C SER A 572 8.08 -29.55 -23.70
N LYS A 573 8.61 -29.35 -22.50
CA LYS A 573 8.48 -30.25 -21.36
C LYS A 573 8.10 -29.49 -20.10
N GLU A 574 7.17 -30.05 -19.35
CA GLU A 574 6.74 -29.48 -18.07
C GLU A 574 7.41 -30.20 -16.91
N LEU A 575 7.94 -29.42 -15.97
CA LEU A 575 8.57 -29.88 -14.74
C LEU A 575 7.81 -29.29 -13.54
N MET A 576 7.61 -30.10 -12.51
CA MET A 576 6.96 -29.72 -11.25
C MET A 576 7.91 -29.94 -10.08
N TRP A 577 7.71 -29.21 -9.00
CA TRP A 577 8.51 -29.29 -7.77
C TRP A 577 7.64 -29.07 -6.52
N ASP A 578 8.20 -29.37 -5.35
CA ASP A 578 7.59 -29.11 -4.04
C ASP A 578 8.27 -27.94 -3.29
N ASN A 579 7.68 -27.48 -2.18
CA ASN A 579 8.21 -26.34 -1.42
C ASN A 579 9.57 -26.58 -0.74
N SER A 580 10.06 -27.83 -0.70
CA SER A 580 11.38 -28.12 -0.13
C SER A 580 12.51 -27.88 -1.12
N GLN A 581 12.22 -27.82 -2.42
CA GLN A 581 13.21 -27.65 -3.47
C GLN A 581 13.48 -26.17 -3.73
N SER A 582 14.74 -25.74 -3.74
CA SER A 582 15.14 -24.39 -4.19
C SER A 582 15.52 -24.34 -5.67
N GLU A 583 15.74 -25.50 -6.28
CA GLU A 583 16.23 -25.66 -7.65
C GLU A 583 15.57 -26.86 -8.34
N VAL A 584 15.39 -26.76 -9.65
CA VAL A 584 14.98 -27.87 -10.52
C VAL A 584 16.16 -28.25 -11.42
N ILE A 585 16.52 -29.53 -11.39
CA ILE A 585 17.66 -30.07 -12.14
C ILE A 585 17.14 -30.82 -13.37
N TYR A 586 17.64 -30.47 -14.56
CA TYR A 586 17.27 -31.11 -15.82
C TYR A 586 18.50 -31.55 -16.63
N PRO A 587 18.70 -32.85 -16.92
CA PRO A 587 19.82 -33.32 -17.73
C PRO A 587 19.78 -32.78 -19.17
N TYR A 588 20.85 -32.13 -19.62
CA TYR A 588 20.95 -31.55 -20.97
C TYR A 588 22.40 -31.40 -21.45
N ASN A 589 22.65 -31.73 -22.73
CA ASN A 589 23.94 -31.62 -23.41
C ASN A 589 25.14 -32.16 -22.59
N SER A 590 25.04 -33.40 -22.12
CA SER A 590 26.03 -34.10 -21.27
C SER A 590 26.16 -33.62 -19.82
N GLY A 591 25.62 -32.45 -19.47
CA GLY A 591 25.56 -31.93 -18.10
C GLY A 591 24.13 -31.79 -17.58
N ASN A 592 23.93 -30.89 -16.62
CA ASN A 592 22.63 -30.58 -16.04
C ASN A 592 22.35 -29.08 -16.08
N LEU A 593 21.15 -28.70 -16.52
CA LEU A 593 20.59 -27.37 -16.25
C LEU A 593 20.13 -27.34 -14.79
N ILE A 594 20.65 -26.38 -14.03
CA ILE A 594 20.25 -26.08 -12.66
C ILE A 594 19.41 -24.80 -12.71
N ILE A 595 18.11 -24.93 -12.48
CA ILE A 595 17.14 -23.84 -12.59
C ILE A 595 16.72 -23.43 -11.18
N SER A 596 17.22 -22.31 -10.69
CA SER A 596 16.84 -21.72 -9.40
C SER A 596 15.39 -21.22 -9.43
N ILE A 597 14.63 -21.53 -8.38
CA ILE A 597 13.21 -21.16 -8.29
C ILE A 597 13.08 -19.76 -7.67
N PRO A 598 12.31 -18.83 -8.28
CA PRO A 598 12.15 -17.46 -7.78
C PRO A 598 11.17 -17.42 -6.60
N TYR A 599 11.63 -17.84 -5.41
CA TYR A 599 10.83 -17.82 -4.18
C TYR A 599 10.88 -16.47 -3.45
N LEU A 600 9.73 -16.03 -2.95
CA LEU A 600 9.70 -15.09 -1.84
C LEU A 600 10.03 -15.85 -0.55
N ARG A 601 11.01 -15.37 0.20
CA ARG A 601 11.44 -16.01 1.44
C ARG A 601 11.44 -15.02 2.60
N TRP A 602 11.20 -15.53 3.80
CA TRP A 602 11.30 -14.75 5.01
C TRP A 602 11.99 -15.54 6.12
N ARG A 603 12.67 -14.85 7.03
CA ARG A 603 13.27 -15.45 8.23
C ARG A 603 13.32 -14.47 9.37
N ILE A 604 13.42 -15.00 10.58
CA ILE A 604 13.54 -14.19 11.80
C ILE A 604 14.91 -14.46 12.42
N ASN A 605 15.63 -13.40 12.80
CA ASN A 605 16.91 -13.49 13.53
C ASN A 605 17.98 -14.39 12.88
N GLY A 606 18.02 -14.43 11.55
CA GLY A 606 18.99 -15.24 10.81
C GLY A 606 18.77 -16.76 10.93
N LYS A 607 17.59 -17.21 11.39
CA LYS A 607 17.17 -18.63 11.36
C LYS A 607 16.92 -19.10 9.91
N GLU A 608 16.31 -20.27 9.76
CA GLU A 608 15.97 -20.86 8.46
C GLU A 608 15.05 -19.96 7.62
N TRP A 609 15.20 -20.05 6.30
CA TRP A 609 14.34 -19.36 5.34
C TRP A 609 13.04 -20.14 5.14
N HIS A 610 11.92 -19.44 5.21
CA HIS A 610 10.59 -19.96 4.93
C HIS A 610 10.06 -19.37 3.63
N ASN A 611 9.48 -20.19 2.77
CA ASN A 611 8.82 -19.80 1.52
C ASN A 611 7.29 -19.92 1.57
N GLU A 612 6.74 -20.09 2.77
CA GLU A 612 5.30 -20.23 3.04
C GLU A 612 4.95 -19.67 4.43
N SER A 613 3.65 -19.61 4.74
CA SER A 613 3.16 -19.15 6.04
C SER A 613 3.43 -20.18 7.13
N TYR A 614 3.88 -19.71 8.29
CA TYR A 614 4.05 -20.54 9.47
C TYR A 614 2.71 -20.65 10.23
N ASN A 615 2.07 -21.82 10.11
CA ASN A 615 0.70 -22.04 10.58
C ASN A 615 0.56 -22.31 12.09
N TYR A 616 1.66 -22.33 12.85
CA TYR A 616 1.64 -22.51 14.29
C TYR A 616 1.76 -21.17 15.02
N ILE A 617 0.93 -20.98 16.05
CA ILE A 617 0.95 -19.78 16.89
C ILE A 617 2.17 -19.87 17.83
N GLN A 618 3.10 -18.93 17.69
CA GLN A 618 4.33 -18.94 18.47
C GLN A 618 4.17 -18.13 19.76
N TRP A 619 4.72 -18.65 20.87
CA TRP A 619 4.80 -17.90 22.12
C TRP A 619 5.95 -16.90 22.07
N TYR A 620 5.68 -15.63 22.36
CA TYR A 620 6.66 -14.58 22.07
C TYR A 620 7.92 -14.60 22.96
N LYS A 621 7.83 -14.98 24.25
CA LYS A 621 8.94 -14.83 25.20
C LYS A 621 10.21 -15.64 24.84
N PRO A 622 10.15 -16.94 24.49
CA PRO A 622 11.34 -17.72 24.19
C PRO A 622 11.96 -17.36 22.83
N ASP A 623 11.14 -17.05 21.83
CA ASP A 623 11.59 -16.95 20.44
C ASP A 623 11.76 -15.51 19.92
N PHE A 624 11.17 -14.53 20.60
CA PHE A 624 11.20 -13.12 20.19
C PHE A 624 11.74 -12.24 21.30
N HIS A 625 12.90 -11.65 21.09
CA HIS A 625 13.47 -10.63 21.97
C HIS A 625 13.17 -9.24 21.42
N SER A 626 13.37 -8.18 22.22
CA SER A 626 13.09 -6.81 21.78
C SER A 626 13.86 -6.38 20.53
N GLY A 627 15.03 -6.97 20.28
CA GLY A 627 15.82 -6.77 19.06
C GLY A 627 15.55 -7.76 17.94
N SER A 628 14.43 -8.51 17.96
CA SER A 628 14.11 -9.46 16.90
C SER A 628 13.83 -8.75 15.57
N ILE A 629 14.41 -9.26 14.49
CA ILE A 629 14.35 -8.69 13.15
C ILE A 629 13.78 -9.73 12.18
N LEU A 630 12.85 -9.28 11.34
CA LEU A 630 12.35 -10.02 10.18
C LEU A 630 13.09 -9.58 8.92
N GLU A 631 13.60 -10.56 8.19
CA GLU A 631 14.25 -10.39 6.89
C GLU A 631 13.38 -10.98 5.80
N ILE A 632 13.25 -10.25 4.71
CA ILE A 632 12.56 -10.68 3.49
C ILE A 632 13.61 -10.79 2.39
N ASP A 633 13.59 -11.90 1.67
CA ASP A 633 14.41 -12.14 0.49
C ASP A 633 13.51 -12.39 -0.71
N SER A 634 13.89 -11.80 -1.84
CA SER A 634 13.11 -11.82 -3.06
C SER A 634 14.03 -11.84 -4.27
N PRO A 635 13.70 -12.63 -5.32
CA PRO A 635 14.48 -12.71 -6.54
C PRO A 635 14.48 -11.42 -7.36
N TYR A 636 13.53 -10.52 -7.10
CA TYR A 636 13.45 -9.21 -7.75
C TYR A 636 13.12 -8.10 -6.75
N ASP A 637 13.44 -6.86 -7.11
CA ASP A 637 13.09 -5.67 -6.33
C ASP A 637 11.56 -5.55 -6.22
N LEU A 638 11.05 -5.69 -5.00
CA LEU A 638 9.63 -5.63 -4.68
C LEU A 638 9.10 -4.20 -4.55
N GLY A 639 9.97 -3.19 -4.70
CA GLY A 639 9.68 -1.81 -4.35
C GLY A 639 9.46 -1.64 -2.84
N LYS A 640 8.67 -0.63 -2.44
CA LYS A 640 8.36 -0.41 -1.02
C LYS A 640 7.38 -1.46 -0.50
N VAL A 641 7.91 -2.47 0.19
CA VAL A 641 7.11 -3.46 0.92
C VAL A 641 6.72 -2.93 2.30
N ILE A 642 5.55 -3.33 2.79
CA ILE A 642 5.02 -2.94 4.10
C ILE A 642 4.67 -4.21 4.88
N LEU A 643 5.14 -4.30 6.12
CA LEU A 643 4.70 -5.34 7.03
C LEU A 643 3.47 -4.83 7.80
N ILE A 644 2.40 -5.62 7.82
CA ILE A 644 1.16 -5.30 8.53
C ILE A 644 1.04 -6.25 9.71
N ALA A 645 0.91 -5.72 10.91
CA ALA A 645 0.59 -6.47 12.12
C ALA A 645 -0.87 -6.22 12.50
N ILE A 646 -1.67 -7.28 12.58
CA ILE A 646 -3.07 -7.20 13.05
C ILE A 646 -3.13 -7.65 14.50
N VAL A 647 -3.58 -6.77 15.39
CA VAL A 647 -3.72 -6.99 16.83
C VAL A 647 -5.09 -6.52 17.28
N ALA A 648 -5.87 -7.39 17.92
CA ALA A 648 -7.21 -7.05 18.43
C ALA A 648 -8.09 -6.28 17.42
N GLU A 649 -8.15 -6.79 16.18
CA GLU A 649 -8.90 -6.21 15.05
C GLU A 649 -8.37 -4.85 14.52
N LYS A 650 -7.23 -4.37 15.01
CA LYS A 650 -6.54 -3.18 14.48
C LYS A 650 -5.33 -3.57 13.66
N ALA A 651 -5.15 -2.93 12.51
CA ALA A 651 -3.97 -3.12 11.66
C ALA A 651 -2.98 -1.97 11.86
N GLU A 652 -1.74 -2.30 12.18
CA GLU A 652 -0.61 -1.36 12.25
C GLU A 652 0.42 -1.70 11.17
N SER A 653 0.93 -0.69 10.48
CA SER A 653 1.96 -0.86 9.46
C SER A 653 3.34 -0.59 10.03
N LEU A 654 4.27 -1.51 9.77
CA LEU A 654 5.67 -1.44 10.10
C LEU A 654 6.45 -1.21 8.79
N ASP A 655 7.23 -0.14 8.74
CA ASP A 655 8.13 0.17 7.62
C ASP A 655 9.49 -0.52 7.81
N GLN A 656 10.24 -0.69 6.72
CA GLN A 656 11.62 -1.17 6.77
C GLN A 656 12.53 -0.12 7.41
N ASN A 657 13.52 -0.57 8.18
CA ASN A 657 14.61 0.26 8.66
C ASN A 657 15.62 0.59 7.55
N SER A 658 16.65 1.37 7.86
CA SER A 658 17.68 1.80 6.90
C SER A 658 18.47 0.65 6.26
N SER A 659 18.41 -0.56 6.83
CA SER A 659 19.03 -1.77 6.27
C SER A 659 18.06 -2.64 5.45
N GLY A 660 16.82 -2.19 5.23
CA GLY A 660 15.80 -2.95 4.49
C GLY A 660 15.13 -4.07 5.30
N LYS A 661 15.29 -4.10 6.63
CA LYS A 661 14.74 -5.14 7.51
C LYS A 661 13.61 -4.59 8.39
N PHE A 662 12.79 -5.46 8.99
CA PHE A 662 11.70 -5.04 9.87
C PHE A 662 12.02 -5.35 11.34
N ASP A 663 11.98 -4.32 12.18
CA ASP A 663 12.18 -4.43 13.62
C ASP A 663 10.87 -4.86 14.30
N ILE A 664 10.64 -6.17 14.38
CA ILE A 664 9.40 -6.75 14.90
C ILE A 664 9.43 -6.96 16.42
N GLY A 665 10.62 -7.09 17.02
CA GLY A 665 10.79 -7.43 18.43
C GLY A 665 10.16 -6.38 19.36
N GLU A 666 10.51 -5.12 19.19
CA GLU A 666 10.00 -4.02 20.01
C GLU A 666 8.47 -3.90 19.89
N PHE A 667 7.93 -4.10 18.68
CA PHE A 667 6.50 -4.09 18.44
C PHE A 667 5.79 -5.20 19.23
N ILE A 668 6.26 -6.44 19.13
CA ILE A 668 5.66 -7.58 19.82
C ILE A 668 5.68 -7.37 21.35
N HIS A 669 6.80 -6.90 21.90
CA HIS A 669 6.94 -6.67 23.35
C HIS A 669 6.07 -5.50 23.87
N LYS A 670 5.78 -4.49 23.04
CA LYS A 670 4.82 -3.42 23.40
C LYS A 670 3.38 -3.92 23.53
N GLN A 671 3.05 -5.04 22.89
CA GLN A 671 1.72 -5.64 22.89
C GLN A 671 1.58 -6.75 23.95
N GLU A 672 2.38 -6.73 25.03
CA GLU A 672 2.31 -7.74 26.09
C GLU A 672 0.88 -7.87 26.67
N ASN A 673 0.39 -9.11 26.81
CA ASN A 673 -0.95 -9.46 27.29
C ASN A 673 -2.13 -9.00 26.42
N VAL A 674 -1.90 -8.59 25.17
CA VAL A 674 -2.97 -8.13 24.26
C VAL A 674 -3.67 -9.30 23.55
N GLY A 675 -2.94 -10.34 23.12
CA GLY A 675 -3.53 -11.49 22.42
C GLY A 675 -2.67 -12.02 21.29
N GLU A 676 -3.31 -12.44 20.19
CA GLU A 676 -2.63 -12.87 18.97
C GLU A 676 -2.32 -11.68 18.04
N ILE A 677 -1.19 -11.79 17.36
CA ILE A 677 -0.67 -10.84 16.39
C ILE A 677 -0.45 -11.59 15.07
N PHE A 678 -1.14 -11.16 14.02
CA PHE A 678 -0.97 -11.72 12.68
C PHE A 678 -0.04 -10.83 11.87
N PHE A 679 1.07 -11.40 11.40
CA PHE A 679 2.01 -10.69 10.53
C PHE A 679 1.74 -11.01 9.05
N LEU A 680 1.50 -9.96 8.27
CA LEU A 680 1.16 -10.02 6.85
C LEU A 680 2.15 -9.15 6.06
N LEU A 681 2.70 -9.66 4.96
CA LEU A 681 3.51 -8.87 4.04
C LEU A 681 2.65 -8.30 2.92
N LYS A 682 2.67 -6.97 2.76
CA LYS A 682 2.02 -6.28 1.65
C LYS A 682 3.06 -5.84 0.62
N ILE A 683 2.97 -6.43 -0.56
CA ILE A 683 3.69 -6.03 -1.78
C ILE A 683 2.75 -5.13 -2.61
N PRO A 684 3.24 -4.07 -3.27
CA PRO A 684 2.43 -3.24 -4.16
C PRO A 684 1.63 -4.09 -5.17
N GLU A 685 0.36 -3.73 -5.38
CA GLU A 685 -0.54 -4.37 -6.36
C GLU A 685 -0.84 -5.87 -6.13
N LYS A 686 -0.35 -6.46 -5.03
CA LYS A 686 -0.68 -7.84 -4.62
C LYS A 686 -1.51 -7.86 -3.33
N ILE A 687 -2.22 -8.98 -3.13
CA ILE A 687 -2.95 -9.27 -1.89
C ILE A 687 -1.93 -9.50 -0.76
N PRO A 688 -2.18 -9.00 0.48
CA PRO A 688 -1.30 -9.27 1.61
C PRO A 688 -1.13 -10.77 1.88
N MET A 689 0.11 -11.21 2.11
CA MET A 689 0.46 -12.62 2.32
C MET A 689 0.77 -12.88 3.80
N GLY A 690 0.19 -13.93 4.38
CA GLY A 690 0.46 -14.34 5.77
C GLY A 690 1.88 -14.86 5.93
N LEU A 691 2.59 -14.38 6.97
CA LEU A 691 3.92 -14.85 7.33
C LEU A 691 3.87 -15.79 8.54
N PHE A 692 3.44 -15.29 9.70
CA PHE A 692 3.37 -16.06 10.95
C PHE A 692 2.44 -15.39 11.97
N ILE A 693 2.08 -16.14 13.02
CA ILE A 693 1.22 -15.66 14.11
C ILE A 693 2.00 -15.75 15.43
N VAL A 694 1.96 -14.68 16.23
CA VAL A 694 2.58 -14.62 17.56
C VAL A 694 1.51 -14.36 18.60
N SER A 695 1.57 -15.06 19.74
CA SER A 695 0.73 -14.74 20.89
C SER A 695 1.52 -14.06 21.99
N THR A 696 0.98 -12.95 22.49
CA THR A 696 1.50 -12.17 23.63
C THR A 696 0.72 -12.39 24.93
N LYS A 697 -0.36 -13.19 24.88
CA LYS A 697 -1.19 -13.55 26.02
C LYS A 697 -1.36 -15.06 26.08
N GLU A 698 -1.10 -15.64 27.24
CA GLU A 698 -1.29 -17.07 27.45
C GLU A 698 -2.76 -17.44 27.30
N HIS A 699 -3.04 -18.49 26.53
CA HIS A 699 -4.40 -18.97 26.30
C HIS A 699 -4.40 -20.41 25.75
N PHE A 700 -5.57 -21.03 25.72
CA PHE A 700 -5.79 -22.27 24.98
C PHE A 700 -6.46 -21.97 23.65
N ILE A 701 -5.92 -22.51 22.56
CA ILE A 701 -6.47 -22.41 21.21
C ILE A 701 -7.75 -23.25 21.10
N ASN A 702 -7.78 -24.41 21.76
CA ASN A 702 -8.90 -25.36 21.80
C ASN A 702 -9.07 -25.94 23.20
N ILE A 703 -10.19 -26.63 23.47
CA ILE A 703 -10.40 -27.31 24.76
C ILE A 703 -9.28 -28.33 25.03
N PRO A 704 -8.52 -28.21 26.12
CA PRO A 704 -7.37 -29.07 26.42
C PRO A 704 -7.76 -30.39 27.11
N ILE A 705 -9.01 -30.84 26.93
CA ILE A 705 -9.52 -32.06 27.55
C ILE A 705 -10.26 -32.89 26.50
N VAL A 706 -9.94 -34.18 26.42
CA VAL A 706 -10.52 -35.11 25.46
C VAL A 706 -11.01 -36.37 26.17
N TYR A 707 -12.24 -36.79 25.87
CA TYR A 707 -12.74 -38.10 26.27
C TYR A 707 -12.51 -39.10 25.14
N SER A 708 -11.71 -40.14 25.38
CA SER A 708 -11.45 -41.21 24.41
C SER A 708 -11.16 -42.52 25.13
N ASN A 709 -11.53 -43.66 24.54
CA ASN A 709 -11.29 -44.99 25.12
C ASN A 709 -11.77 -45.13 26.58
N SER A 710 -12.94 -44.56 26.89
CA SER A 710 -13.54 -44.57 28.24
C SER A 710 -12.72 -43.86 29.32
N LYS A 711 -11.79 -42.98 28.93
CA LYS A 711 -10.91 -42.22 29.81
C LYS A 711 -10.90 -40.75 29.43
N VAL A 712 -10.57 -39.89 30.38
CA VAL A 712 -10.42 -38.44 30.17
C VAL A 712 -8.95 -38.11 30.14
N PHE A 713 -8.51 -37.38 29.13
CA PHE A 713 -7.12 -36.96 28.96
C PHE A 713 -7.01 -35.44 28.97
N TRP A 714 -6.06 -34.94 29.75
CA TRP A 714 -5.51 -33.60 29.65
C TRP A 714 -4.54 -33.55 28.47
N LYS A 715 -4.76 -32.61 27.53
CA LYS A 715 -4.00 -32.46 26.28
C LYS A 715 -3.59 -31.02 26.00
N PRO A 716 -2.69 -30.45 26.82
CA PRO A 716 -2.26 -29.06 26.70
C PRO A 716 -1.18 -28.84 25.64
N GLU A 717 -0.47 -29.88 25.18
CA GLU A 717 0.73 -29.73 24.34
C GLU A 717 0.41 -29.00 23.03
N ASP A 718 -0.65 -29.46 22.35
CA ASP A 718 -1.13 -28.95 21.07
C ASP A 718 -2.12 -27.78 21.20
N THR A 719 -2.58 -27.50 22.42
CA THR A 719 -3.68 -26.55 22.64
C THR A 719 -3.26 -25.32 23.43
N PHE A 720 -2.20 -25.38 24.24
CA PHE A 720 -1.75 -24.26 25.08
C PHE A 720 -0.59 -23.46 24.44
N THR A 721 -0.84 -22.16 24.27
CA THR A 721 0.16 -21.18 23.88
C THR A 721 0.55 -20.35 25.10
N GLY A 722 1.78 -20.51 25.59
CA GLY A 722 2.26 -19.81 26.79
C GLY A 722 3.52 -20.39 27.40
N ASP A 723 3.80 -20.02 28.65
CA ASP A 723 4.94 -20.54 29.41
C ASP A 723 4.72 -22.03 29.78
N LYS A 724 5.54 -22.90 29.21
CA LYS A 724 5.46 -24.36 29.41
C LYS A 724 5.74 -24.83 30.84
N SER A 725 6.24 -23.94 31.72
CA SER A 725 6.42 -24.22 33.15
C SER A 725 5.20 -23.85 34.01
N ARG A 726 4.03 -23.64 33.40
CA ARG A 726 2.79 -23.31 34.10
C ARG A 726 2.09 -24.58 34.60
N GLU A 727 1.50 -24.46 35.79
CA GLU A 727 0.63 -25.48 36.37
C GLU A 727 -0.83 -25.03 36.35
N PHE A 728 -1.72 -25.96 36.05
CA PHE A 728 -3.15 -25.75 35.93
C PHE A 728 -3.92 -26.53 37.00
N GLN A 729 -5.09 -26.00 37.31
CA GLN A 729 -6.14 -26.66 38.05
C GLN A 729 -7.37 -26.73 37.18
N ILE A 730 -7.92 -27.92 36.99
CA ILE A 730 -9.21 -28.11 36.33
C ILE A 730 -10.23 -28.38 37.42
N THR A 731 -11.37 -27.72 37.30
CA THR A 731 -12.49 -27.98 38.20
C THR A 731 -13.69 -28.47 37.41
N PHE A 732 -14.19 -29.64 37.81
CA PHE A 732 -15.33 -30.33 37.26
C PHE A 732 -16.52 -30.15 38.19
N LYS A 733 -17.64 -29.65 37.67
CA LYS A 733 -18.90 -29.54 38.41
C LYS A 733 -20.02 -30.23 37.65
N ARG A 734 -20.41 -31.41 38.13
CA ARG A 734 -21.62 -32.11 37.70
C ARG A 734 -22.82 -31.52 38.43
N THR A 735 -24.00 -31.59 37.80
CA THR A 735 -25.23 -31.06 38.42
C THR A 735 -25.57 -31.83 39.69
N GLY A 736 -25.80 -31.11 40.80
CA GLY A 736 -26.28 -31.71 42.05
C GLY A 736 -25.21 -32.43 42.87
N GLU A 737 -23.97 -32.46 42.37
CA GLU A 737 -22.81 -33.02 43.04
C GLU A 737 -21.83 -31.93 43.48
N ASP A 738 -20.96 -32.31 44.41
CA ASP A 738 -19.86 -31.47 44.85
C ASP A 738 -18.82 -31.26 43.75
N MET A 739 -18.09 -30.16 43.87
CA MET A 739 -17.08 -29.75 42.91
C MET A 739 -15.82 -30.63 43.07
N GLN A 740 -15.40 -31.30 42.00
CA GLN A 740 -14.16 -32.09 41.95
C GLN A 740 -13.06 -31.25 41.29
N SER A 741 -11.89 -31.16 41.91
CA SER A 741 -10.75 -30.41 41.35
C SER A 741 -9.52 -31.28 41.19
N VAL A 742 -8.90 -31.23 40.02
CA VAL A 742 -7.60 -31.83 39.72
C VAL A 742 -6.57 -30.71 39.69
N LYS A 743 -5.48 -30.83 40.46
CA LYS A 743 -4.45 -29.81 40.64
C LYS A 743 -3.08 -30.35 40.23
N GLY A 744 -2.16 -29.44 39.87
CA GLY A 744 -0.78 -29.78 39.55
C GLY A 744 -0.58 -30.30 38.13
N LEU A 745 -1.53 -30.01 37.22
CA LEU A 745 -1.46 -30.42 35.82
C LEU A 745 -0.47 -29.50 35.08
N ASN A 746 0.55 -30.07 34.44
CA ASN A 746 1.57 -29.32 33.72
C ASN A 746 1.19 -29.19 32.22
N CYS A 747 2.14 -28.80 31.36
CA CYS A 747 1.94 -28.73 29.90
C CYS A 747 2.18 -30.06 29.15
N ASN A 748 2.10 -31.21 29.82
CA ASN A 748 2.20 -32.54 29.21
C ASN A 748 0.85 -33.27 29.22
N ASP A 749 0.71 -34.26 28.34
CA ASP A 749 -0.46 -35.13 28.28
C ASP A 749 -0.55 -36.03 29.52
N GLU A 750 -1.70 -36.00 30.20
CA GLU A 750 -1.94 -36.78 31.43
C GLU A 750 -3.37 -37.36 31.46
N GLU A 751 -3.55 -38.54 32.06
CA GLU A 751 -4.87 -39.13 32.26
C GLU A 751 -5.52 -38.57 33.54
N ILE A 752 -6.80 -38.19 33.45
CA ILE A 752 -7.61 -37.76 34.59
C ILE A 752 -8.51 -38.90 35.02
N GLU A 753 -8.22 -39.46 36.19
CA GLU A 753 -8.99 -40.56 36.78
C GLU A 753 -10.14 -40.07 37.68
N GLY A 754 -11.14 -40.93 37.90
CA GLY A 754 -12.18 -40.73 38.91
C GLY A 754 -13.30 -39.77 38.51
N LEU A 755 -13.57 -39.61 37.21
CA LEU A 755 -14.75 -38.91 36.69
C LEU A 755 -15.79 -39.92 36.21
N GLU A 756 -17.02 -39.80 36.72
CA GLU A 756 -18.15 -40.62 36.25
C GLU A 756 -18.71 -40.09 34.92
N GLU A 757 -19.46 -40.93 34.18
CA GLU A 757 -20.17 -40.46 32.98
C GLU A 757 -21.18 -39.36 33.33
N GLY A 758 -21.12 -38.21 32.65
CA GLY A 758 -21.95 -37.06 32.96
C GLY A 758 -21.62 -35.81 32.15
N LEU A 759 -22.50 -34.82 32.24
CA LEU A 759 -22.26 -33.46 31.78
C LEU A 759 -21.63 -32.62 32.90
N TYR A 760 -20.44 -32.09 32.64
CA TYR A 760 -19.68 -31.28 33.57
C TYR A 760 -19.54 -29.85 33.09
N LYS A 761 -19.73 -28.89 33.99
CA LYS A 761 -19.17 -27.55 33.82
C LYS A 761 -17.71 -27.59 34.23
N ILE A 762 -16.83 -27.25 33.30
CA ILE A 762 -15.40 -27.22 33.52
C ILE A 762 -14.88 -25.79 33.63
N LYS A 763 -13.93 -25.60 34.53
CA LYS A 763 -13.19 -24.36 34.67
C LYS A 763 -11.71 -24.65 34.84
N ILE A 764 -10.89 -24.11 33.94
CA ILE A 764 -9.44 -24.26 33.97
C ILE A 764 -8.84 -22.99 34.51
N THR A 765 -8.11 -23.11 35.61
CA THR A 765 -7.46 -21.97 36.28
C THR A 765 -5.99 -22.23 36.52
N SER A 766 -5.22 -21.16 36.69
CA SER A 766 -3.83 -21.23 37.17
C SER A 766 -3.62 -20.13 38.21
N GLN A 767 -2.69 -20.34 39.14
CA GLN A 767 -2.26 -19.29 40.05
C GLN A 767 -1.22 -18.42 39.36
N ASP A 768 -1.38 -17.10 39.43
CA ASP A 768 -0.37 -16.19 38.92
C ASP A 768 0.98 -16.44 39.62
N LYS A 769 2.07 -16.44 38.85
CA LYS A 769 3.45 -16.65 39.34
C LYS A 769 3.97 -15.44 40.11
N ASN A 770 3.24 -14.32 40.11
CA ASN A 770 3.66 -13.09 40.75
C ASN A 770 3.66 -13.22 42.28
N MET A 771 4.84 -13.18 42.91
CA MET A 771 5.01 -13.37 44.37
C MET A 771 4.23 -12.36 45.23
N PHE A 772 3.75 -11.26 44.64
CA PHE A 772 3.04 -10.18 45.33
C PHE A 772 1.51 -10.19 45.13
N LYS A 773 0.99 -11.02 44.22
CA LYS A 773 -0.45 -11.15 43.93
C LYS A 773 -0.80 -12.60 43.62
N LYS A 774 -1.50 -13.27 44.55
CA LYS A 774 -2.13 -14.58 44.30
C LYS A 774 -3.47 -14.39 43.61
N GLU A 775 -3.46 -13.87 42.38
CA GLU A 775 -4.66 -13.81 41.55
C GLU A 775 -4.84 -15.16 40.83
N ILE A 776 -6.08 -15.66 40.79
CA ILE A 776 -6.44 -16.87 40.06
C ILE A 776 -6.85 -16.45 38.66
N ILE A 777 -6.09 -16.88 37.66
CA ILE A 777 -6.37 -16.61 36.24
C ILE A 777 -7.26 -17.73 35.70
N VAL A 778 -8.33 -17.37 35.00
CA VAL A 778 -9.22 -18.31 34.31
C VAL A 778 -8.82 -18.38 32.85
N PHE A 779 -8.45 -19.57 32.39
CA PHE A 779 -8.00 -19.84 31.03
C PHE A 779 -9.10 -20.35 30.12
N TYR A 780 -10.06 -21.08 30.69
CA TYR A 780 -11.17 -21.68 29.96
C TYR A 780 -12.36 -21.92 30.89
N GLU A 781 -13.58 -21.72 30.39
CA GLU A 781 -14.83 -22.10 31.04
C GLU A 781 -15.80 -22.62 29.97
N GLY A 782 -16.39 -23.80 30.20
CA GLY A 782 -17.25 -24.44 29.21
C GLY A 782 -17.88 -25.73 29.72
N ASP A 783 -18.59 -26.42 28.83
CA ASP A 783 -19.22 -27.72 29.12
C ASP A 783 -18.38 -28.86 28.52
N PHE A 784 -18.27 -29.97 29.26
CA PHE A 784 -17.54 -31.16 28.84
C PHE A 784 -18.36 -32.41 29.16
N ILE A 785 -18.40 -33.35 28.22
CA ILE A 785 -19.13 -34.61 28.39
C ILE A 785 -18.13 -35.74 28.62
N VAL A 786 -18.32 -36.46 29.72
CA VAL A 786 -17.66 -37.74 29.98
C VAL A 786 -18.65 -38.84 29.66
N GLY A 787 -18.34 -39.71 28.71
CA GLY A 787 -19.26 -40.75 28.24
C GLY A 787 -19.80 -40.48 26.83
N ARG A 788 -20.87 -41.19 26.46
CA ARG A 788 -21.54 -41.00 25.17
C ARG A 788 -22.37 -39.72 25.17
N LYS A 789 -22.16 -38.86 24.17
CA LYS A 789 -22.82 -37.55 24.04
C LYS A 789 -24.34 -37.66 24.04
N GLU A 790 -24.86 -38.70 23.42
CA GLU A 790 -26.28 -38.97 23.24
C GLU A 790 -26.98 -39.21 24.57
N LYS A 791 -26.33 -39.85 25.55
CA LYS A 791 -26.90 -40.07 26.90
C LYS A 791 -27.24 -38.77 27.62
N PHE A 792 -26.48 -37.70 27.37
CA PHE A 792 -26.54 -36.45 28.13
C PHE A 792 -27.11 -35.27 27.33
N ARG A 793 -27.37 -35.44 26.02
CA ARG A 793 -27.80 -34.37 25.11
C ARG A 793 -29.02 -33.58 25.61
N PHE A 794 -30.02 -34.29 26.14
CA PHE A 794 -31.27 -33.70 26.60
C PHE A 794 -31.40 -33.64 28.13
N GLU A 795 -30.28 -33.80 28.84
CA GLU A 795 -30.27 -33.60 30.29
C GLU A 795 -30.69 -32.16 30.60
N LYS A 796 -31.75 -32.01 31.39
CA LYS A 796 -32.44 -30.75 31.68
C LYS A 796 -33.03 -29.99 30.47
N LYS A 797 -33.29 -30.67 29.36
CA LYS A 797 -34.00 -30.11 28.21
C LYS A 797 -35.28 -30.87 27.94
N GLN A 798 -36.19 -30.19 27.24
CA GLN A 798 -37.39 -30.76 26.64
C GLN A 798 -37.47 -30.35 25.17
N LEU A 799 -38.16 -31.13 24.36
CA LEU A 799 -38.35 -30.82 22.94
C LEU A 799 -39.69 -30.14 22.77
N GLN A 800 -39.74 -28.93 22.20
CA GLN A 800 -40.99 -28.34 21.74
C GLN A 800 -41.22 -28.72 20.28
N ILE A 801 -42.38 -29.30 20.00
CA ILE A 801 -42.80 -29.64 18.63
C ILE A 801 -43.38 -28.38 17.97
N ILE A 802 -42.86 -28.06 16.78
CA ILE A 802 -43.16 -26.84 16.05
C ILE A 802 -44.16 -27.11 14.92
N SER A 803 -43.93 -28.17 14.15
CA SER A 803 -44.76 -28.53 13.01
C SER A 803 -44.64 -30.00 12.67
N ALA A 804 -45.63 -30.51 11.95
CA ALA A 804 -45.70 -31.90 11.51
C ALA A 804 -45.56 -32.00 9.98
N GLY A 805 -44.63 -32.82 9.52
CA GLY A 805 -44.41 -33.14 8.12
C GLY A 805 -45.26 -34.34 7.71
N THR A 806 -46.14 -34.15 6.75
CA THR A 806 -47.03 -35.20 6.22
C THR A 806 -46.80 -35.36 4.71
N GLU A 807 -46.75 -36.59 4.21
CA GLU A 807 -46.74 -36.86 2.78
C GLU A 807 -48.13 -36.74 2.15
N LEU A 808 -48.20 -36.18 0.94
CA LEU A 808 -49.39 -36.18 0.08
C LEU A 808 -49.16 -37.23 -1.01
N ASN A 809 -49.79 -38.40 -0.89
CA ASN A 809 -49.71 -39.40 -1.94
C ASN A 809 -50.51 -38.94 -3.16
N MET A 810 -49.83 -38.48 -4.22
CA MET A 810 -50.05 -38.89 -5.62
C MET A 810 -48.79 -38.65 -6.46
N CYS A 811 -48.11 -39.75 -6.82
CA CYS A 811 -47.10 -39.91 -7.86
C CYS A 811 -45.71 -39.26 -7.67
N GLU A 812 -44.70 -40.14 -7.49
CA GLU A 812 -43.29 -40.03 -7.93
C GLU A 812 -42.61 -38.65 -7.81
N ASN A 813 -42.61 -38.09 -6.59
CA ASN A 813 -41.52 -37.32 -5.96
C ASN A 813 -42.04 -36.86 -4.59
N THR A 814 -41.59 -37.49 -3.51
CA THR A 814 -42.13 -37.31 -2.14
C THR A 814 -41.69 -35.98 -1.53
N GLU A 815 -42.42 -34.90 -1.79
CA GLU A 815 -42.29 -33.65 -1.03
C GLU A 815 -43.02 -33.76 0.32
N ILE A 816 -42.30 -33.49 1.42
CA ILE A 816 -42.85 -33.41 2.77
C ILE A 816 -43.45 -32.02 2.98
N TYR A 817 -44.76 -31.95 3.22
CA TYR A 817 -45.43 -30.69 3.53
C TYR A 817 -45.50 -30.47 5.05
N TRP A 818 -44.89 -29.38 5.52
CA TRP A 818 -44.88 -28.99 6.94
C TRP A 818 -46.16 -28.24 7.31
N LYS A 819 -46.92 -28.79 8.26
CA LYS A 819 -48.17 -28.21 8.76
C LYS A 819 -47.99 -27.67 10.19
N PRO A 820 -48.49 -26.46 10.50
CA PRO A 820 -48.41 -25.91 11.85
C PRO A 820 -49.30 -26.67 12.82
N LEU A 821 -48.96 -26.61 14.10
CA LEU A 821 -49.78 -27.15 15.19
C LEU A 821 -50.39 -25.98 15.98
N GLU A 822 -51.71 -25.99 16.19
CA GLU A 822 -52.39 -24.97 17.00
C GLU A 822 -52.11 -25.15 18.49
N SER A 823 -51.99 -26.41 18.94
CA SER A 823 -51.63 -26.73 20.32
C SER A 823 -50.12 -26.80 20.48
N GLN A 824 -49.61 -26.36 21.64
CA GLN A 824 -48.18 -26.46 21.95
C GLN A 824 -47.89 -27.83 22.56
N TYR A 825 -47.12 -28.63 21.83
CA TYR A 825 -46.69 -29.96 22.26
C TYR A 825 -45.24 -29.97 22.68
N PHE A 826 -44.95 -30.75 23.72
CA PHE A 826 -43.61 -30.90 24.27
C PHE A 826 -43.34 -32.36 24.61
N ILE A 827 -42.06 -32.75 24.59
CA ILE A 827 -41.60 -34.04 25.08
C ILE A 827 -40.59 -33.80 26.18
N ASP A 828 -40.90 -34.25 27.39
CA ASP A 828 -40.02 -34.17 28.56
C ASP A 828 -39.59 -35.57 29.05
N ASN A 829 -38.73 -35.61 30.06
CA ASN A 829 -38.19 -36.85 30.64
C ASN A 829 -37.52 -37.79 29.60
N LEU A 830 -36.76 -37.22 28.68
CA LEU A 830 -36.05 -37.97 27.63
C LEU A 830 -34.94 -38.85 28.22
N GLN A 831 -34.96 -40.13 27.90
CA GLN A 831 -33.96 -41.12 28.28
C GLN A 831 -33.39 -41.77 27.03
N PHE A 832 -32.07 -41.75 26.87
CA PHE A 832 -31.40 -42.38 25.72
C PHE A 832 -31.64 -43.89 25.70
N LEU A 833 -31.95 -44.41 24.51
CA LEU A 833 -32.26 -45.80 24.24
C LEU A 833 -31.25 -46.35 23.23
N GLU A 834 -30.47 -47.35 23.63
CA GLU A 834 -29.42 -47.92 22.79
C GLU A 834 -30.02 -48.90 21.76
N ILE A 835 -30.22 -48.44 20.53
CA ILE A 835 -30.73 -49.22 19.38
C ILE A 835 -29.81 -48.99 18.17
N ASP A 836 -29.25 -50.06 17.60
CA ASP A 836 -28.62 -50.15 16.26
C ASP A 836 -27.96 -48.88 15.68
N ASN A 837 -27.07 -48.22 16.44
CA ASN A 837 -26.36 -46.98 16.06
C ASN A 837 -27.26 -45.78 15.73
N GLU A 838 -28.53 -45.79 16.10
CA GLU A 838 -29.48 -44.69 15.94
C GLU A 838 -29.58 -43.84 17.21
N GLU A 839 -29.73 -42.52 17.05
CA GLU A 839 -29.88 -41.59 18.18
C GLU A 839 -31.34 -41.59 18.68
N CYS A 840 -31.67 -42.57 19.52
CA CYS A 840 -33.03 -42.84 19.98
C CYS A 840 -33.25 -42.49 21.46
N TYR A 841 -34.44 -42.01 21.81
CA TYR A 841 -34.83 -41.66 23.17
C TYR A 841 -36.26 -42.12 23.49
N ILE A 842 -36.55 -42.31 24.77
CA ILE A 842 -37.90 -42.50 25.31
C ILE A 842 -38.28 -41.25 26.09
N GLY A 843 -39.47 -40.68 25.86
CA GLY A 843 -39.95 -39.50 26.57
C GLY A 843 -41.46 -39.53 26.84
N ASN A 844 -41.96 -38.47 27.46
CA ASN A 844 -43.39 -38.28 27.72
C ASN A 844 -43.91 -37.07 26.93
N LEU A 845 -44.82 -37.32 25.99
CA LEU A 845 -45.50 -36.29 25.21
C LEU A 845 -46.59 -35.62 26.07
N TYR A 846 -46.59 -34.29 26.09
CA TYR A 846 -47.62 -33.49 26.74
C TYR A 846 -48.01 -32.29 25.89
N ALA A 847 -49.21 -31.75 26.12
CA ALA A 847 -49.68 -30.51 25.53
C ALA A 847 -49.95 -29.46 26.62
N LEU A 848 -49.84 -28.17 26.28
CA LEU A 848 -50.29 -27.08 27.14
C LEU A 848 -51.76 -26.76 26.89
N THR A 849 -52.53 -26.57 27.96
CA THR A 849 -53.89 -26.01 27.85
C THR A 849 -53.85 -24.50 27.60
N TYR A 850 -55.01 -23.90 27.29
CA TYR A 850 -55.16 -22.44 27.19
C TYR A 850 -54.77 -21.67 28.48
N LEU A 851 -54.68 -22.36 29.62
CA LEU A 851 -54.22 -21.82 30.91
C LEU A 851 -52.74 -22.14 31.22
N ASN A 852 -51.97 -22.63 30.24
CA ASN A 852 -50.58 -23.09 30.39
C ASN A 852 -50.38 -24.26 31.39
N ASN A 853 -51.42 -25.03 31.68
CA ASN A 853 -51.26 -26.26 32.48
C ASN A 853 -50.72 -27.39 31.61
N LYS A 854 -49.74 -28.15 32.14
CA LYS A 854 -49.20 -29.35 31.48
C LYS A 854 -50.23 -30.50 31.53
N VAL A 855 -50.57 -31.05 30.37
CA VAL A 855 -51.44 -32.23 30.26
C VAL A 855 -50.70 -33.33 29.47
N TYR A 856 -50.29 -34.38 30.18
CA TYR A 856 -49.65 -35.54 29.57
C TYR A 856 -50.64 -36.32 28.69
N LEU A 857 -50.24 -36.58 27.46
CA LEU A 857 -51.03 -37.34 26.48
C LEU A 857 -50.81 -38.83 26.71
N ASN A 858 -51.27 -39.34 27.85
CA ASN A 858 -51.07 -40.74 28.23
C ASN A 858 -51.94 -41.69 27.41
N THR A 859 -53.12 -41.25 26.99
CA THR A 859 -54.01 -42.00 26.09
C THR A 859 -54.62 -41.09 25.04
N MET A 860 -54.92 -41.64 23.87
CA MET A 860 -55.65 -40.96 22.79
C MET A 860 -56.68 -41.89 22.16
N ILE A 861 -57.77 -41.30 21.65
CA ILE A 861 -58.83 -42.03 20.95
C ILE A 861 -58.30 -42.48 19.58
N ASN A 862 -58.54 -43.75 19.23
CA ASN A 862 -58.21 -44.33 17.93
C ASN A 862 -59.41 -44.38 16.97
N GLU A 863 -59.22 -44.93 15.77
CA GLU A 863 -60.25 -45.01 14.73
C GLU A 863 -61.49 -45.83 15.11
N LYS A 864 -61.38 -46.69 16.13
CA LYS A 864 -62.46 -47.52 16.68
C LYS A 864 -63.19 -46.87 17.86
N ASN A 865 -62.90 -45.60 18.18
CA ASN A 865 -63.40 -44.88 19.35
C ASN A 865 -63.01 -45.52 20.69
N THR A 866 -61.89 -46.24 20.72
CA THR A 866 -61.27 -46.78 21.95
C THR A 866 -60.02 -45.99 22.30
N TYR A 867 -59.55 -46.06 23.54
CA TYR A 867 -58.36 -45.33 23.99
C TYR A 867 -57.13 -46.23 23.92
N ASP A 868 -56.12 -45.80 23.15
CA ASP A 868 -54.80 -46.43 23.14
C ASP A 868 -53.83 -45.68 24.05
N LYS A 869 -52.83 -46.38 24.57
CA LYS A 869 -51.79 -45.83 25.45
C LYS A 869 -50.67 -45.20 24.61
N ILE A 870 -50.49 -43.89 24.72
CA ILE A 870 -49.55 -43.11 23.88
C ILE A 870 -48.21 -42.89 24.57
N ASN A 871 -48.18 -42.56 25.87
CA ASN A 871 -46.94 -42.44 26.61
C ASN A 871 -46.50 -43.78 27.22
N PRO A 872 -45.19 -44.07 27.27
CA PRO A 872 -44.11 -43.22 26.76
C PRO A 872 -43.98 -43.30 25.23
N VAL A 873 -43.44 -42.25 24.63
CA VAL A 873 -43.17 -42.14 23.20
C VAL A 873 -41.70 -42.45 22.92
N ARG A 874 -41.43 -43.12 21.80
CA ARG A 874 -40.08 -43.29 21.26
C ARG A 874 -39.78 -42.17 20.27
N VAL A 875 -38.62 -41.53 20.44
CA VAL A 875 -38.16 -40.36 19.70
C VAL A 875 -36.88 -40.74 18.99
N LEU A 876 -36.91 -40.79 17.66
CA LEU A 876 -35.74 -41.01 16.83
C LEU A 876 -35.28 -39.67 16.25
N ILE A 877 -34.04 -39.26 16.54
CA ILE A 877 -33.49 -38.01 16.01
C ILE A 877 -32.95 -38.26 14.59
N VAL A 878 -33.54 -37.59 13.60
CA VAL A 878 -33.17 -37.73 12.18
C VAL A 878 -32.17 -36.66 11.77
N THR A 879 -32.40 -35.42 12.22
CA THR A 879 -31.46 -34.30 12.05
C THR A 879 -31.46 -33.43 13.32
N ASN A 880 -30.64 -32.38 13.34
CA ASN A 880 -30.58 -31.44 14.47
C ASN A 880 -31.90 -30.69 14.76
N ASN A 881 -32.91 -30.76 13.89
CA ASN A 881 -34.20 -30.10 14.10
C ASN A 881 -35.42 -30.93 13.67
N THR A 882 -35.25 -32.20 13.28
CA THR A 882 -36.34 -33.12 12.93
C THR A 882 -36.22 -34.44 13.68
N LEU A 883 -37.37 -34.96 14.11
CA LEU A 883 -37.47 -36.26 14.78
C LEU A 883 -38.62 -37.09 14.20
N GLU A 884 -38.54 -38.41 14.34
CA GLU A 884 -39.68 -39.30 14.20
C GLU A 884 -40.22 -39.65 15.59
N LEU A 885 -41.55 -39.72 15.68
CA LEU A 885 -42.24 -39.96 16.94
C LEU A 885 -43.12 -41.20 16.82
N ILE A 886 -42.87 -42.18 17.68
CA ILE A 886 -43.61 -43.43 17.72
C ILE A 886 -44.33 -43.53 19.06
N ALA A 887 -45.64 -43.72 19.01
CA ALA A 887 -46.50 -43.77 20.18
C ALA A 887 -46.57 -45.17 20.81
N GLY A 888 -46.82 -45.20 22.12
CA GLY A 888 -47.16 -46.40 22.88
C GLY A 888 -46.01 -47.39 23.01
N HIS A 889 -44.79 -46.89 23.22
CA HIS A 889 -43.62 -47.75 23.38
C HIS A 889 -43.72 -48.56 24.68
N ASP A 890 -43.56 -49.88 24.57
CA ASP A 890 -43.45 -50.75 25.73
C ASP A 890 -42.03 -50.77 26.29
N LYS A 891 -41.90 -50.67 27.62
CA LYS A 891 -40.59 -50.71 28.28
C LYS A 891 -39.99 -52.12 28.32
N ASP A 892 -40.82 -53.15 28.22
CA ASP A 892 -40.41 -54.55 28.34
C ASP A 892 -40.23 -55.25 26.97
N ASP A 893 -40.70 -54.65 25.87
CA ASP A 893 -40.53 -55.14 24.49
C ASP A 893 -40.34 -53.98 23.50
N LEU A 894 -39.10 -53.83 23.02
CA LEU A 894 -38.67 -52.77 22.09
C LEU A 894 -39.43 -52.77 20.74
N ASN A 895 -40.01 -53.91 20.35
CA ASN A 895 -40.74 -54.07 19.09
C ASN A 895 -42.26 -53.88 19.24
N ASN A 896 -42.74 -53.67 20.48
CA ASN A 896 -44.15 -53.46 20.76
C ASN A 896 -44.45 -51.95 20.86
N TYR A 897 -45.05 -51.39 19.81
CA TYR A 897 -45.44 -49.99 19.71
C TYR A 897 -46.70 -49.82 18.84
N LEU A 898 -47.40 -48.68 19.00
CA LEU A 898 -48.62 -48.38 18.24
C LEU A 898 -48.34 -47.89 16.81
N GLY A 899 -47.21 -47.20 16.62
CA GLY A 899 -46.79 -46.61 15.34
C GLY A 899 -46.72 -45.08 15.40
N THR A 900 -46.62 -44.44 14.23
CA THR A 900 -46.57 -42.98 14.09
C THR A 900 -47.94 -42.34 14.34
N LEU A 901 -47.96 -41.18 14.98
CA LEU A 901 -49.19 -40.38 15.11
C LEU A 901 -49.63 -39.80 13.75
N SER A 902 -50.90 -39.41 13.64
CA SER A 902 -51.47 -38.70 12.49
C SER A 902 -51.73 -37.23 12.81
N TYR A 903 -51.90 -36.42 11.77
CA TYR A 903 -52.23 -35.00 11.89
C TYR A 903 -53.72 -34.76 11.65
N ASP A 904 -54.45 -34.25 12.65
CA ASP A 904 -55.86 -33.85 12.49
C ASP A 904 -55.93 -32.54 11.69
N VAL A 905 -56.40 -32.61 10.44
CA VAL A 905 -56.49 -31.46 9.54
C VAL A 905 -57.51 -30.42 9.99
N LYS A 906 -58.55 -30.80 10.76
CA LYS A 906 -59.59 -29.87 11.23
C LYS A 906 -59.17 -29.12 12.49
N ARG A 907 -58.41 -29.78 13.38
CA ARG A 907 -57.98 -29.22 14.67
C ARG A 907 -56.53 -28.74 14.66
N HIS A 908 -55.81 -28.94 13.57
CA HIS A 908 -54.38 -28.64 13.46
C HIS A 908 -53.58 -29.22 14.64
N SER A 909 -53.81 -30.50 14.97
CA SER A 909 -53.34 -31.15 16.20
C SER A 909 -52.82 -32.57 15.96
N LEU A 910 -52.01 -33.10 16.89
CA LEU A 910 -51.59 -34.50 16.86
C LEU A 910 -52.77 -35.42 17.21
N SER A 911 -52.87 -36.58 16.55
CA SER A 911 -53.95 -37.55 16.69
C SER A 911 -53.43 -38.98 16.62
N ASN A 912 -54.16 -39.93 17.22
CA ASN A 912 -53.91 -41.38 17.11
C ASN A 912 -54.93 -42.08 16.21
N ILE A 913 -55.69 -41.33 15.40
CA ILE A 913 -56.64 -41.92 14.45
C ILE A 913 -55.86 -42.35 13.20
N ASN A 914 -55.80 -43.67 12.95
CA ASN A 914 -55.09 -44.20 11.79
C ASN A 914 -55.74 -43.82 10.45
N ALA A 915 -54.89 -43.53 9.48
CA ALA A 915 -55.26 -43.23 8.11
C ALA A 915 -55.65 -44.52 7.35
N CYS A 916 -56.87 -45.03 7.52
CA CYS A 916 -57.43 -45.93 6.51
C CYS A 916 -57.62 -45.16 5.19
N ALA A 917 -57.65 -45.85 4.04
CA ALA A 917 -57.74 -45.22 2.71
C ALA A 917 -58.87 -44.15 2.59
N GLU A 918 -59.97 -44.30 3.33
CA GLU A 918 -61.10 -43.35 3.35
C GLU A 918 -60.86 -42.09 4.22
N LYS A 919 -59.99 -42.16 5.25
CA LYS A 919 -59.74 -41.08 6.22
C LYS A 919 -58.37 -40.40 6.07
N ALA A 920 -57.53 -40.85 5.14
CA ALA A 920 -56.17 -40.34 4.93
C ALA A 920 -56.10 -38.83 4.60
N LYS A 921 -57.16 -38.23 4.06
CA LYS A 921 -57.25 -36.77 3.84
C LYS A 921 -57.52 -35.98 5.12
N GLU A 922 -58.23 -36.56 6.08
CA GLU A 922 -58.58 -35.90 7.36
C GLU A 922 -57.50 -36.12 8.43
N TYR A 923 -56.83 -37.28 8.38
CA TYR A 923 -55.79 -37.69 9.33
C TYR A 923 -54.55 -38.25 8.60
N PRO A 924 -53.81 -37.45 7.81
CA PRO A 924 -52.58 -37.93 7.18
C PRO A 924 -51.53 -38.37 8.21
N CYS A 925 -50.77 -39.41 7.88
CA CYS A 925 -49.66 -39.89 8.71
C CYS A 925 -48.57 -38.83 8.84
N ILE A 926 -47.99 -38.71 10.03
CA ILE A 926 -46.84 -37.84 10.29
C ILE A 926 -45.58 -38.66 10.09
N ASN A 927 -44.74 -38.21 9.17
CA ASN A 927 -43.46 -38.87 8.90
C ASN A 927 -42.37 -38.25 9.78
N TYR A 928 -42.37 -36.91 9.90
CA TYR A 928 -41.39 -36.19 10.71
C TYR A 928 -42.05 -35.06 11.51
N LEU A 929 -41.49 -34.76 12.66
CA LEU A 929 -41.81 -33.58 13.46
C LEU A 929 -40.62 -32.64 13.49
N LYS A 930 -40.85 -31.34 13.28
CA LYS A 930 -39.85 -30.31 13.57
C LYS A 930 -39.89 -29.99 15.05
N TYR A 931 -38.72 -29.89 15.66
CA TYR A 931 -38.60 -29.55 17.07
C TYR A 931 -37.54 -28.48 17.31
N LYS A 932 -37.60 -27.89 18.50
CA LYS A 932 -36.48 -27.15 19.09
C LYS A 932 -36.25 -27.60 20.52
N GLU A 933 -34.99 -27.56 20.94
CA GLU A 933 -34.57 -27.83 22.32
C GLU A 933 -34.90 -26.61 23.19
N ILE A 934 -35.44 -26.85 24.38
CA ILE A 934 -35.74 -25.82 25.39
C ILE A 934 -35.25 -26.31 26.74
N ASP A 935 -34.54 -25.46 27.47
CA ASP A 935 -34.11 -25.77 28.84
C ASP A 935 -35.33 -25.83 29.79
N TYR A 936 -35.33 -26.74 30.77
CA TYR A 936 -36.32 -26.63 31.85
C TYR A 936 -36.08 -25.34 32.62
N VAL A 937 -37.13 -24.54 32.77
CA VAL A 937 -37.17 -23.39 33.68
C VAL A 937 -37.29 -23.86 35.12
#